data_AF-A0A2L2WXE9-F1
#
_entry.id   AF-A0A2L2WXE9-F1
#
_cell.length_a   1.000
_cell.length_b   1.000
_cell.length_c   1.000
_cell.angle_alpha   90.00
_cell.angle_beta   90.00
_cell.angle_gamma   90.00
#
_symmetry.space_group_name_H-M   'P 1'
#
loop_
_entity.id
_entity.type
_entity.pdbx_description
1 polymer ?
#
loop_
_entity_poly.entity_id
_entity_poly.type
_entity_poly.pdbx_seq_one_letter_code
_entity_poly.pdbx_strand_id
1 'polypeptide(L)'
;MEAKDREQLYNDFQKAFPLEKLKDMTLEQYTNLNREDSFCYWLESKTSELGSIWGGAAYKFGIFKFDKFPKQDNGKYTHDDNYSWSSRLGSTSEEAFNNVKNAIVKIAEHASNAQWNEIEKINELWPVTTWKIAFLYSNMSLVPIYKRDMLDTLARYFKINTLKGKKTSDIQQFLMKQKGDKNLFVFYGELLSILEAENKKKTETKQEIKYWICAPGDRASKWDLCQQDNIISIGWDEMGDYRQYPSLDDVKKRMQTIYDKPDASFKNDSLAIWQFCNEMTPGDIIYAKAGQKKFVGRGIVMSEYIYNEDYSDYMNVRRVKWTHIGEWEAPHNTVQKTLTDVTQYTNYVRTLEDMFEGKESRRYWWLVASPKIWSFDKMKVGEEQDYTLYNDNGNQRRIFQNFLDAKEGDLIIGYEATPTKKIVALAEVSKDTDDKYFYFKKTETLLSAIDFLSIKENPVFAGMEFFKNMNGSLFKLSTDEYKELMDVIREQNPIRTDVKSQKYEKENFLSDVFMNEEEYDKLTMLLKMKKNVILQGAPGVGKTYSAKRLAYALMGEKDDSRIEFVQFHQNYSYEDFIMGYKPNAEGGFELRNGIFYNFCKVAQNNPEKQHFFIIDEINRGNLSKIFGELLMLIESDYRDTEIKLAYKDELFSVPKNLYIIGMMNTADRSLAMIDYALRRRFSFFEMKPGFDSIGFIKYQKEVIGDTSFVKVIDGIKNLNDTIEKEFGRGFCIGHSFFCKPNTETYTIAWLKNVIEFDIKPMILEYWFDNEKKAQQEIDKLTLLLQ
;
A
#
# COMPACT_ATOMS: atom_id res chain seq x y z
N MET A 1 16.21 23.19 19.42
CA MET A 1 16.77 22.82 20.74
C MET A 1 18.21 22.35 20.55
N GLU A 2 19.14 22.76 21.42
CA GLU A 2 20.55 22.34 21.30
C GLU A 2 20.74 20.89 21.75
N ALA A 3 21.88 20.28 21.41
CA ALA A 3 22.16 18.88 21.77
C ALA A 3 22.16 18.63 23.29
N LYS A 4 22.67 19.58 24.08
CA LYS A 4 22.71 19.49 25.55
C LYS A 4 21.32 19.48 26.18
N ASP A 5 20.41 20.29 25.64
CA ASP A 5 19.03 20.34 26.12
C ASP A 5 18.30 19.00 25.87
N ARG A 6 18.59 18.36 24.73
CA ARG A 6 18.04 17.04 24.39
C ARG A 6 18.59 15.93 25.27
N GLU A 7 19.88 15.98 25.62
CA GLU A 7 20.45 15.07 26.62
C GLU A 7 19.82 15.27 27.99
N GLN A 8 19.63 16.53 28.41
CA GLN A 8 18.95 16.84 29.66
C GLN A 8 17.52 16.31 29.66
N LEU A 9 16.78 16.51 28.57
CA LEU A 9 15.41 16.00 28.41
C LEU A 9 15.34 14.47 28.44
N TYR A 10 16.32 13.78 27.86
CA TYR A 10 16.44 12.32 27.96
C TYR A 10 16.66 11.88 29.41
N ASN A 11 17.54 12.57 30.13
CA ASN A 11 17.82 12.30 31.54
C ASN A 11 16.62 12.59 32.44
N ASP A 12 15.85 13.65 32.13
CA ASP A 12 14.65 14.00 32.89
C ASP A 12 13.54 12.96 32.71
N PHE A 13 13.40 12.39 31.50
CA PHE A 13 12.53 11.23 31.28
C PHE A 13 12.97 10.03 32.12
N GLN A 14 14.27 9.70 32.12
CA GLN A 14 14.81 8.58 32.91
C GLN A 14 14.63 8.78 34.43
N LYS A 15 14.63 10.03 34.92
CA LYS A 15 14.31 10.36 36.31
C LYS A 15 12.82 10.22 36.62
N ALA A 16 11.94 10.64 35.69
CA ALA A 16 10.50 10.54 35.86
C ALA A 16 10.03 9.07 35.83
N PHE A 17 10.60 8.25 34.94
CA PHE A 17 10.26 6.85 34.76
C PHE A 17 11.52 5.96 34.76
N PRO A 18 12.17 5.76 35.91
CA PRO A 18 13.32 4.87 35.98
C PRO A 18 12.91 3.42 35.73
N LEU A 19 13.77 2.65 35.05
CA LEU A 19 13.52 1.26 34.64
C LEU A 19 12.96 0.41 35.79
N GLU A 20 13.53 0.54 36.99
CA GLU A 20 13.16 -0.23 38.18
C GLU A 20 11.73 0.01 38.67
N LYS A 21 11.14 1.17 38.37
CA LYS A 21 9.80 1.57 38.80
C LYS A 21 8.71 1.33 37.75
N LEU A 22 9.07 0.91 36.54
CA LEU A 22 8.09 0.66 35.47
C LEU A 22 7.07 -0.42 35.84
N LYS A 23 7.50 -1.46 36.57
CA LYS A 23 6.64 -2.54 37.05
C LYS A 23 5.56 -2.07 38.03
N ASP A 24 5.85 -1.01 38.78
CA ASP A 24 5.00 -0.44 39.83
C ASP A 24 4.10 0.68 39.30
N MET A 25 4.20 1.01 38.01
CA MET A 25 3.39 2.05 37.37
C MET A 25 1.90 1.70 37.43
N THR A 26 1.07 2.65 37.85
CA THR A 26 -0.39 2.54 37.87
C THR A 26 -1.00 3.01 36.54
N LEU A 27 -2.26 2.63 36.29
CA LEU A 27 -2.97 3.04 35.06
C LEU A 27 -3.12 4.58 34.97
N GLU A 28 -3.36 5.26 36.09
CA GLU A 28 -3.45 6.73 36.12
C GLU A 28 -2.09 7.41 35.86
N GLN A 29 -0.99 6.81 36.32
CA GLN A 29 0.37 7.27 35.99
C GLN A 29 0.72 6.98 34.52
N TYR A 30 0.10 5.98 33.93
CA TYR A 30 0.32 5.61 32.54
C TYR A 30 -0.39 6.54 31.55
N THR A 31 -1.68 6.83 31.80
CA THR A 31 -2.51 7.67 30.93
C THR A 31 -3.57 8.42 31.75
N ASN A 32 -3.71 9.72 31.52
CA ASN A 32 -4.63 10.60 32.23
C ASN A 32 -5.10 11.78 31.36
N LEU A 33 -6.17 12.47 31.77
CA LEU A 33 -6.76 13.59 31.01
C LEU A 33 -6.21 14.97 31.40
N ASN A 34 -5.53 15.08 32.55
CA ASN A 34 -4.94 16.34 32.99
C ASN A 34 -3.74 16.77 32.11
N ARG A 35 -3.27 15.89 31.19
CA ARG A 35 -2.12 16.13 30.31
C ARG A 35 -0.87 16.57 31.09
N GLU A 36 -0.75 16.07 32.31
CA GLU A 36 0.37 16.36 33.20
C GLU A 36 0.98 15.05 33.67
N ASP A 37 2.27 14.90 33.37
CA ASP A 37 3.17 13.88 33.92
C ASP A 37 2.79 12.40 33.79
N SER A 38 1.82 12.02 32.94
CA SER A 38 1.62 10.61 32.58
C SER A 38 2.70 10.10 31.63
N PHE A 39 2.94 8.78 31.65
CA PHE A 39 3.90 8.12 30.76
C PHE A 39 3.60 8.39 29.28
N CYS A 40 2.33 8.26 28.87
CA CYS A 40 1.91 8.57 27.49
C CYS A 40 2.18 10.03 27.11
N TYR A 41 1.92 10.96 28.02
CA TYR A 41 2.18 12.39 27.80
C TYR A 41 3.67 12.68 27.69
N TRP A 42 4.51 12.00 28.48
CA TRP A 42 5.96 12.10 28.35
C TRP A 42 6.46 11.56 27.01
N LEU A 43 5.94 10.41 26.55
CA LEU A 43 6.31 9.80 25.27
C LEU A 43 5.95 10.70 24.07
N GLU A 44 4.76 11.28 24.06
CA GLU A 44 4.26 12.05 22.92
C GLU A 44 4.65 13.53 22.96
N SER A 45 4.42 14.17 24.10
CA SER A 45 4.50 15.64 24.23
C SER A 45 5.85 16.08 24.79
N LYS A 46 6.20 15.68 26.03
CA LYS A 46 7.42 16.20 26.69
C LYS A 46 8.69 15.79 25.98
N THR A 47 8.78 14.56 25.48
CA THR A 47 9.96 14.07 24.74
C THR A 47 9.84 14.18 23.22
N SER A 48 8.94 15.05 22.71
CA SER A 48 8.73 15.26 21.27
C SER A 48 10.01 15.66 20.52
N GLU A 49 10.89 16.40 21.18
CA GLU A 49 12.19 16.83 20.66
C GLU A 49 13.25 15.74 20.61
N LEU A 50 12.98 14.59 21.25
CA LEU A 50 13.76 13.36 21.14
C LEU A 50 13.16 12.43 20.08
N GLY A 51 12.58 12.97 19.01
CA GLY A 51 11.84 12.21 18.00
C GLY A 51 10.34 12.23 18.24
N SER A 52 9.62 12.97 17.42
CA SER A 52 8.18 13.16 17.57
C SER A 52 7.40 11.92 17.15
N ILE A 53 6.43 11.52 17.97
CA ILE A 53 5.42 10.51 17.64
C ILE A 53 4.02 11.10 17.52
N TRP A 54 3.90 12.43 17.40
CA TRP A 54 2.62 13.12 17.23
C TRP A 54 1.87 12.68 15.96
N GLY A 55 0.53 12.68 16.07
CA GLY A 55 -0.37 12.22 15.03
C GLY A 55 -0.71 10.73 15.13
N GLY A 56 -1.71 10.29 14.37
CA GLY A 56 -2.26 8.93 14.46
C GLY A 56 -3.25 8.74 15.61
N ALA A 57 -3.84 7.54 15.70
CA ALA A 57 -4.84 7.22 16.71
C ALA A 57 -4.22 6.99 18.10
N ALA A 58 -4.96 7.34 19.16
CA ALA A 58 -4.54 7.11 20.56
C ALA A 58 -4.32 5.62 20.88
N TYR A 59 -4.93 4.71 20.12
CA TYR A 59 -4.69 3.27 20.19
C TYR A 59 -3.22 2.84 19.98
N LYS A 60 -2.34 3.72 19.49
CA LYS A 60 -0.89 3.46 19.43
C LYS A 60 -0.25 3.22 20.79
N PHE A 61 -0.89 3.67 21.86
CA PHE A 61 -0.50 3.41 23.25
C PHE A 61 -1.10 2.10 23.80
N GLY A 62 -1.91 1.37 23.04
CA GLY A 62 -2.54 0.13 23.51
C GLY A 62 -3.79 0.37 24.35
N ILE A 63 -3.68 1.16 25.43
CA ILE A 63 -4.80 1.64 26.26
C ILE A 63 -4.68 3.15 26.51
N PHE A 64 -5.78 3.90 26.51
CA PHE A 64 -5.79 5.32 26.82
C PHE A 64 -7.09 5.76 27.50
N LYS A 65 -7.00 6.83 28.30
CA LYS A 65 -8.16 7.49 28.92
C LYS A 65 -8.81 8.45 27.94
N PHE A 66 -10.15 8.45 27.83
CA PHE A 66 -10.88 9.35 26.92
C PHE A 66 -11.75 10.34 27.68
N ASP A 67 -11.97 11.54 27.11
CA ASP A 67 -12.90 12.55 27.63
C ASP A 67 -14.30 12.43 27.01
N LYS A 68 -14.37 11.89 25.80
CA LYS A 68 -15.59 11.60 25.04
C LYS A 68 -15.60 10.14 24.66
N PHE A 69 -16.76 9.49 24.88
CA PHE A 69 -16.93 8.09 24.56
C PHE A 69 -16.56 7.82 23.09
N PRO A 70 -15.65 6.88 22.80
CA PRO A 70 -15.24 6.57 21.43
C PRO A 70 -16.44 6.07 20.61
N LYS A 71 -16.50 6.39 19.32
CA LYS A 71 -17.55 5.86 18.43
C LYS A 71 -17.47 4.33 18.42
N GLN A 72 -18.62 3.65 18.49
CA GLN A 72 -18.69 2.18 18.42
C GLN A 72 -18.01 1.66 17.15
N ASP A 73 -17.19 0.61 17.33
CA ASP A 73 -16.42 -0.06 16.29
C ASP A 73 -16.82 -1.55 16.20
N ASN A 74 -16.44 -2.20 15.10
CA ASN A 74 -16.71 -3.57 14.67
C ASN A 74 -16.07 -4.67 15.57
N GLY A 75 -15.98 -4.47 16.89
CA GLY A 75 -15.47 -5.44 17.88
C GLY A 75 -13.95 -5.46 18.10
N LYS A 76 -13.20 -4.56 17.45
CA LYS A 76 -11.71 -4.50 17.52
C LYS A 76 -11.18 -3.72 18.74
N TYR A 77 -12.00 -2.86 19.31
CA TYR A 77 -11.70 -2.10 20.53
C TYR A 77 -12.73 -2.40 21.62
N THR A 78 -12.24 -2.48 22.85
CA THR A 78 -13.05 -2.61 24.06
C THR A 78 -12.97 -1.30 24.84
N HIS A 79 -14.05 -0.97 25.52
CA HIS A 79 -14.21 0.27 26.26
C HIS A 79 -14.82 -0.04 27.63
N ASP A 80 -14.38 0.68 28.66
CA ASP A 80 -15.13 0.83 29.91
C ASP A 80 -15.56 2.29 30.09
N ASP A 81 -15.98 2.67 31.30
CA ASP A 81 -16.44 4.02 31.60
C ASP A 81 -15.39 5.13 31.37
N ASN A 82 -14.09 4.79 31.37
CA ASN A 82 -13.00 5.77 31.38
C ASN A 82 -11.91 5.52 30.32
N TYR A 83 -11.75 4.26 29.88
CA TYR A 83 -10.62 3.80 29.08
C TYR A 83 -11.05 3.06 27.84
N SER A 84 -10.20 3.14 26.82
CA SER A 84 -10.35 2.43 25.56
C SER A 84 -9.06 1.70 25.20
N TRP A 85 -9.18 0.45 24.75
CA TRP A 85 -8.06 -0.39 24.38
C TRP A 85 -8.41 -1.35 23.24
N SER A 86 -7.40 -1.99 22.65
CA SER A 86 -7.63 -3.06 21.66
C SER A 86 -8.14 -4.32 22.34
N SER A 87 -9.24 -4.92 21.84
CA SER A 87 -9.90 -6.09 22.44
C SER A 87 -8.96 -7.28 22.68
N ARG A 88 -7.88 -7.38 21.89
CA ARG A 88 -6.84 -8.43 22.04
C ARG A 88 -5.97 -8.29 23.30
N LEU A 89 -5.97 -7.12 23.95
CA LEU A 89 -5.13 -6.83 25.11
C LEU A 89 -5.78 -7.28 26.42
N GLY A 90 -7.08 -7.58 26.43
CA GLY A 90 -7.76 -8.04 27.64
C GLY A 90 -9.24 -7.70 27.63
N SER A 91 -9.97 -8.33 28.54
CA SER A 91 -11.41 -8.15 28.76
C SER A 91 -11.73 -6.94 29.63
N THR A 92 -10.80 -6.48 30.45
CA THR A 92 -10.92 -5.30 31.33
C THR A 92 -9.79 -4.31 31.10
N SER A 93 -9.99 -3.05 31.48
CA SER A 93 -8.95 -2.02 31.39
C SER A 93 -7.71 -2.35 32.22
N GLU A 94 -7.89 -3.01 33.36
CA GLU A 94 -6.79 -3.42 34.23
C GLU A 94 -5.99 -4.59 33.64
N GLU A 95 -6.65 -5.56 33.00
CA GLU A 95 -5.99 -6.64 32.26
C GLU A 95 -5.22 -6.08 31.05
N ALA A 96 -5.85 -5.21 30.27
CA ALA A 96 -5.24 -4.55 29.12
C ALA A 96 -4.04 -3.70 29.53
N PHE A 97 -4.16 -2.95 30.62
CA PHE A 97 -3.06 -2.18 31.18
C PHE A 97 -1.91 -3.07 31.64
N ASN A 98 -2.18 -4.19 32.33
CA ASN A 98 -1.14 -5.10 32.78
C ASN A 98 -0.36 -5.70 31.59
N ASN A 99 -1.05 -6.06 30.50
CA ASN A 99 -0.40 -6.53 29.28
C ASN A 99 0.46 -5.44 28.61
N VAL A 100 -0.04 -4.21 28.53
CA VAL A 100 0.72 -3.06 28.03
C VAL A 100 1.94 -2.76 28.93
N LYS A 101 1.77 -2.74 30.25
CA LYS A 101 2.85 -2.51 31.23
C LYS A 101 3.94 -3.57 31.12
N ASN A 102 3.55 -4.84 31.02
CA ASN A 102 4.49 -5.95 30.83
C ASN A 102 5.27 -5.80 29.52
N ALA A 103 4.63 -5.37 28.44
CA ALA A 103 5.29 -5.08 27.18
C ALA A 103 6.29 -3.91 27.32
N ILE A 104 5.92 -2.82 28.00
CA ILE A 104 6.81 -1.67 28.25
C ILE A 104 8.05 -2.10 29.04
N VAL A 105 7.87 -2.87 30.12
CA VAL A 105 8.99 -3.39 30.93
C VAL A 105 9.92 -4.24 30.07
N LYS A 106 9.39 -5.19 29.29
CA LYS A 106 10.19 -6.02 28.38
C LYS A 106 10.94 -5.19 27.35
N ILE A 107 10.30 -4.20 26.72
CA ILE A 107 10.96 -3.31 25.75
C ILE A 107 12.12 -2.59 26.42
N ALA A 108 11.89 -2.03 27.61
CA ALA A 108 12.89 -1.26 28.34
C ALA A 108 14.09 -2.12 28.77
N GLU A 109 13.84 -3.32 29.30
CA GLU A 109 14.88 -4.30 29.67
C GLU A 109 15.66 -4.82 28.46
N HIS A 110 14.98 -5.17 27.37
CA HIS A 110 15.65 -5.61 26.15
C HIS A 110 16.46 -4.47 25.52
N ALA A 111 15.97 -3.23 25.57
CA ALA A 111 16.69 -2.07 25.06
C ALA A 111 17.94 -1.76 25.89
N SER A 112 17.87 -1.82 27.21
CA SER A 112 19.04 -1.61 28.08
C SER A 112 20.11 -2.69 27.89
N ASN A 113 19.70 -3.89 27.47
CA ASN A 113 20.59 -5.03 27.19
C ASN A 113 20.96 -5.18 25.69
N ALA A 114 20.60 -4.22 24.84
CA ALA A 114 20.82 -4.27 23.39
C ALA A 114 20.26 -5.52 22.67
N GLN A 115 19.17 -6.09 23.19
CA GLN A 115 18.48 -7.27 22.65
C GLN A 115 17.42 -6.90 21.60
N TRP A 116 17.85 -6.25 20.51
CA TRP A 116 16.95 -5.65 19.52
C TRP A 116 16.00 -6.64 18.84
N ASN A 117 16.43 -7.89 18.65
CA ASN A 117 15.60 -8.94 18.04
C ASN A 117 14.42 -9.36 18.92
N GLU A 118 14.51 -9.20 20.23
CA GLU A 118 13.41 -9.50 21.14
C GLU A 118 12.35 -8.39 21.13
N ILE A 119 12.78 -7.13 21.01
CA ILE A 119 11.88 -5.97 20.86
C ILE A 119 10.99 -6.11 19.60
N GLU A 120 11.54 -6.65 18.51
CA GLU A 120 10.79 -6.88 17.25
C GLU A 120 9.64 -7.90 17.39
N LYS A 121 9.65 -8.73 18.44
CA LYS A 121 8.60 -9.74 18.67
C LYS A 121 7.42 -9.19 19.48
N ILE A 122 7.58 -8.02 20.11
CA ILE A 122 6.58 -7.39 20.97
C ILE A 122 5.55 -6.68 20.07
N ASN A 123 4.28 -7.07 20.20
CA ASN A 123 3.21 -6.66 19.28
C ASN A 123 2.01 -6.01 19.99
N GLU A 124 2.09 -5.85 21.31
CA GLU A 124 1.07 -5.25 22.17
C GLU A 124 0.92 -3.75 21.91
N LEU A 125 2.03 -3.09 21.55
CA LEU A 125 2.12 -1.67 21.21
C LEU A 125 2.39 -1.46 19.72
N TRP A 126 2.01 -0.30 19.18
CA TRP A 126 2.33 0.04 17.80
C TRP A 126 3.83 0.26 17.62
N PRO A 127 4.40 -0.03 16.44
CA PRO A 127 5.85 0.04 16.22
C PRO A 127 6.49 1.38 16.60
N VAL A 128 5.82 2.51 16.31
CA VAL A 128 6.33 3.85 16.64
C VAL A 128 6.47 4.06 18.15
N THR A 129 5.53 3.53 18.95
CA THR A 129 5.54 3.62 20.42
C THR A 129 6.61 2.67 20.97
N THR A 130 6.67 1.44 20.46
CA THR A 130 7.68 0.43 20.82
C THR A 130 9.09 0.96 20.65
N TRP A 131 9.41 1.52 19.48
CA TRP A 131 10.77 2.02 19.20
C TRP A 131 11.10 3.34 19.91
N LYS A 132 10.08 4.16 20.25
CA LYS A 132 10.27 5.33 21.12
C LYS A 132 10.68 4.91 22.53
N ILE A 133 9.97 3.94 23.12
CA ILE A 133 10.30 3.38 24.44
C ILE A 133 11.69 2.75 24.38
N ALA A 134 11.97 1.93 23.36
CA ALA A 134 13.28 1.32 23.18
C ALA A 134 14.39 2.37 23.16
N PHE A 135 14.25 3.46 22.40
CA PHE A 135 15.23 4.55 22.40
C PHE A 135 15.46 5.13 23.79
N LEU A 136 14.39 5.44 24.52
CA LEU A 136 14.46 6.08 25.84
C LEU A 136 15.18 5.21 26.88
N TYR A 137 15.23 3.87 26.71
CA TYR A 137 15.94 2.95 27.61
C TYR A 137 17.19 2.30 26.99
N SER A 138 17.57 2.69 25.77
CA SER A 138 18.70 2.09 25.03
C SER A 138 20.08 2.63 25.43
N ASN A 139 20.16 3.54 26.40
CA ASN A 139 21.35 4.35 26.67
C ASN A 139 21.85 5.09 25.40
N MET A 140 20.91 5.74 24.69
CA MET A 140 21.19 6.48 23.45
C MET A 140 21.88 5.66 22.34
N SER A 141 21.62 4.34 22.28
CA SER A 141 22.20 3.44 21.26
C SER A 141 21.30 3.22 20.03
N LEU A 142 20.23 4.00 19.90
CA LEU A 142 19.31 4.04 18.76
C LEU A 142 19.17 5.47 18.23
N VAL A 143 18.86 5.65 16.95
CA VAL A 143 18.55 6.99 16.42
C VAL A 143 17.12 7.40 16.84
N PRO A 144 16.85 8.70 17.10
CA PRO A 144 15.54 9.19 17.56
C PRO A 144 14.49 9.27 16.43
N ILE A 145 14.35 8.20 15.63
CA ILE A 145 13.48 8.11 14.45
C ILE A 145 12.75 6.76 14.48
N TYR A 146 11.42 6.79 14.56
CA TYR A 146 10.64 5.57 14.88
C TYR A 146 9.69 5.12 13.77
N LYS A 147 9.41 5.98 12.80
CA LYS A 147 8.58 5.62 11.63
C LYS A 147 9.42 4.85 10.62
N ARG A 148 8.89 3.72 10.17
CA ARG A 148 9.58 2.84 9.23
C ARG A 148 9.97 3.55 7.93
N ASP A 149 9.06 4.34 7.37
CA ASP A 149 9.30 5.04 6.10
C ASP A 149 10.44 6.05 6.17
N MET A 150 10.61 6.71 7.33
CA MET A 150 11.72 7.64 7.57
C MET A 150 13.04 6.88 7.69
N LEU A 151 13.06 5.77 8.43
CA LEU A 151 14.22 4.90 8.54
C LEU A 151 14.63 4.34 7.17
N ASP A 152 13.68 3.88 6.37
CA ASP A 152 13.92 3.38 5.02
C ASP A 152 14.47 4.48 4.10
N THR A 153 13.95 5.71 4.20
CA THR A 153 14.44 6.86 3.41
C THR A 153 15.90 7.16 3.75
N LEU A 154 16.23 7.22 5.04
CA LEU A 154 17.61 7.43 5.50
C LEU A 154 18.54 6.28 5.10
N ALA A 155 18.08 5.04 5.25
CA ALA A 155 18.87 3.88 4.88
C ALA A 155 19.19 3.86 3.37
N ARG A 156 18.25 4.27 2.50
CA ARG A 156 18.50 4.47 1.07
C ARG A 156 19.48 5.62 0.81
N TYR A 157 19.36 6.73 1.54
CA TYR A 157 20.29 7.86 1.41
C TYR A 157 21.74 7.43 1.71
N PHE A 158 21.93 6.61 2.75
CA PHE A 158 23.22 5.99 3.08
C PHE A 158 23.54 4.74 2.24
N LYS A 159 22.85 4.54 1.11
CA LYS A 159 23.13 3.52 0.09
C LYS A 159 23.08 2.07 0.59
N ILE A 160 22.10 1.73 1.42
CA ILE A 160 21.84 0.30 1.70
C ILE A 160 21.39 -0.41 0.41
N ASN A 161 22.08 -1.50 0.05
CA ASN A 161 21.87 -2.21 -1.23
C ASN A 161 20.46 -2.82 -1.37
N THR A 162 19.82 -3.21 -0.25
CA THR A 162 18.45 -3.72 -0.23
C THR A 162 17.81 -3.55 1.15
N LEU A 163 16.55 -3.09 1.16
CA LEU A 163 15.71 -3.01 2.36
C LEU A 163 14.80 -4.23 2.54
N LYS A 164 14.70 -5.10 1.52
CA LYS A 164 13.79 -6.25 1.55
C LYS A 164 14.23 -7.22 2.65
N GLY A 165 13.32 -7.52 3.58
CA GLY A 165 13.56 -8.43 4.70
C GLY A 165 14.39 -7.85 5.86
N LYS A 166 14.81 -6.57 5.80
CA LYS A 166 15.51 -5.91 6.91
C LYS A 166 14.54 -5.53 8.01
N LYS A 167 14.84 -5.90 9.25
CA LYS A 167 14.07 -5.52 10.44
C LYS A 167 14.30 -4.04 10.80
N THR A 168 13.51 -3.48 11.70
CA THR A 168 13.67 -2.08 12.13
C THR A 168 14.95 -1.91 12.94
N SER A 169 15.26 -2.91 13.78
CA SER A 169 16.52 -3.07 14.49
C SER A 169 17.74 -3.01 13.55
N ASP A 170 17.70 -3.73 12.43
CA ASP A 170 18.80 -3.74 11.46
C ASP A 170 19.10 -2.34 10.92
N ILE A 171 18.04 -1.58 10.60
CA ILE A 171 18.18 -0.23 10.05
C ILE A 171 18.63 0.76 11.13
N GLN A 172 18.06 0.67 12.33
CA GLN A 172 18.48 1.47 13.49
C GLN A 172 19.97 1.30 13.76
N GLN A 173 20.45 0.05 13.83
CA GLN A 173 21.87 -0.26 14.03
C GLN A 173 22.73 0.22 12.86
N PHE A 174 22.25 0.09 11.63
CA PHE A 174 22.95 0.59 10.45
C PHE A 174 23.11 2.11 10.46
N LEU A 175 22.05 2.86 10.81
CA LEU A 175 22.09 4.32 10.89
C LEU A 175 22.98 4.79 12.05
N MET A 176 22.94 4.10 13.19
CA MET A 176 23.84 4.38 14.31
C MET A 176 25.31 4.22 13.94
N LYS A 177 25.67 3.28 13.05
CA LYS A 177 27.03 3.15 12.52
C LYS A 177 27.48 4.37 11.70
N GLN A 178 26.55 5.11 11.09
CA GLN A 178 26.86 6.32 10.31
C GLN A 178 27.14 7.55 11.20
N LYS A 179 26.82 7.48 12.50
CA LYS A 179 27.08 8.57 13.45
C LYS A 179 28.57 8.89 13.57
N GLY A 180 29.43 7.88 13.50
CA GLY A 180 30.85 8.00 13.85
C GLY A 180 31.04 8.59 15.25
N ASP A 181 31.97 9.53 15.39
CA ASP A 181 32.29 10.18 16.68
C ASP A 181 31.36 11.34 17.04
N LYS A 182 30.36 11.65 16.20
CA LYS A 182 29.45 12.78 16.44
C LYS A 182 28.57 12.54 17.68
N ASN A 183 28.18 13.62 18.35
CA ASN A 183 27.11 13.57 19.35
C ASN A 183 25.79 13.07 18.70
N LEU A 184 25.01 12.25 19.42
CA LEU A 184 23.79 11.66 18.87
C LEU A 184 22.78 12.70 18.39
N PHE A 185 22.56 13.77 19.15
CA PHE A 185 21.56 14.78 18.79
C PHE A 185 22.03 15.75 17.71
N VAL A 186 23.35 15.88 17.52
CA VAL A 186 23.94 16.54 16.35
C VAL A 186 23.67 15.68 15.10
N PHE A 187 23.99 14.39 15.17
CA PHE A 187 23.73 13.44 14.09
C PHE A 187 22.22 13.32 13.78
N TYR A 188 21.37 13.30 14.80
CA TYR A 188 19.92 13.34 14.61
C TYR A 188 19.46 14.58 13.84
N GLY A 189 20.05 15.75 14.10
CA GLY A 189 19.81 16.96 13.31
C GLY A 189 20.17 16.77 11.83
N GLU A 190 21.31 16.14 11.53
CA GLU A 190 21.71 15.81 10.15
C GLU A 190 20.71 14.86 9.48
N LEU A 191 20.25 13.84 10.19
CA LEU A 191 19.24 12.91 9.68
C LEU A 191 17.92 13.63 9.36
N LEU A 192 17.49 14.59 10.19
CA LEU A 192 16.31 15.41 9.91
C LEU A 192 16.52 16.26 8.66
N SER A 193 17.67 16.93 8.52
CA SER A 193 17.98 17.72 7.32
C SER A 193 18.01 16.87 6.04
N ILE A 194 18.52 15.64 6.12
CA ILE A 194 18.48 14.67 5.00
C ILE A 194 17.03 14.33 4.67
N LEU A 195 16.20 14.02 5.67
CA LEU A 195 14.78 13.70 5.45
C LEU A 195 14.02 14.87 4.83
N GLU A 196 14.29 16.11 5.28
CA GLU A 196 13.73 17.32 4.69
C GLU A 196 14.18 17.50 3.24
N ALA A 197 15.47 17.31 2.95
CA ALA A 197 16.00 17.40 1.58
C ALA A 197 15.45 16.31 0.65
N GLU A 198 15.34 15.06 1.11
CA GLU A 198 14.78 13.96 0.33
C GLU A 198 13.26 14.12 0.14
N ASN A 199 12.55 14.69 1.11
CA ASN A 199 11.16 15.08 0.92
C ASN A 199 11.05 16.22 -0.11
N LYS A 200 11.92 17.23 -0.07
CA LYS A 200 11.97 18.29 -1.10
C LYS A 200 12.29 17.73 -2.50
N LYS A 201 13.22 16.78 -2.64
CA LYS A 201 13.52 16.11 -3.93
C LYS A 201 12.34 15.31 -4.49
N LYS A 202 11.53 14.69 -3.63
CA LYS A 202 10.26 14.05 -4.04
C LYS A 202 9.27 15.08 -4.57
N THR A 203 9.30 16.31 -4.05
CA THR A 203 8.48 17.45 -4.51
C THR A 203 9.05 18.12 -5.77
N GLU A 204 10.38 18.09 -6.00
CA GLU A 204 11.04 18.74 -7.15
C GLU A 204 10.97 17.93 -8.46
N THR A 205 10.61 16.63 -8.43
CA THR A 205 10.47 15.80 -9.65
C THR A 205 9.08 15.86 -10.31
N LYS A 206 8.22 16.77 -9.86
CA LYS A 206 7.02 17.27 -10.53
C LYS A 206 6.62 18.51 -9.75
N GLN A 207 6.70 19.71 -10.34
CA GLN A 207 6.22 20.92 -9.68
C GLN A 207 4.71 20.73 -9.41
N GLU A 208 4.37 20.38 -8.17
CA GLU A 208 3.01 20.09 -7.76
C GLU A 208 2.31 21.44 -7.57
N ILE A 209 1.39 21.76 -8.48
CA ILE A 209 0.57 22.97 -8.43
C ILE A 209 -0.18 22.98 -7.10
N LYS A 210 -0.02 24.03 -6.29
CA LYS A 210 -0.79 24.20 -5.06
C LYS A 210 -2.09 24.94 -5.33
N TYR A 211 -3.08 24.67 -4.48
CA TYR A 211 -4.41 25.25 -4.53
C TYR A 211 -4.68 26.03 -3.26
N TRP A 212 -5.04 27.30 -3.41
CA TRP A 212 -5.18 28.25 -2.30
C TRP A 212 -6.60 28.82 -2.24
N ILE A 213 -7.15 28.98 -1.05
CA ILE A 213 -8.36 29.78 -0.82
C ILE A 213 -7.96 31.05 -0.08
N CYS A 214 -8.31 32.22 -0.63
CA CYS A 214 -7.95 33.52 -0.07
C CYS A 214 -9.17 34.43 0.10
N ALA A 215 -9.26 35.13 1.23
CA ALA A 215 -10.24 36.20 1.46
C ALA A 215 -9.58 37.56 1.20
N PRO A 216 -9.90 38.26 0.09
CA PRO A 216 -9.40 39.61 -0.17
C PRO A 216 -10.15 40.64 0.69
N GLY A 217 -9.77 40.70 1.97
CA GLY A 217 -10.42 41.52 2.97
C GLY A 217 -11.75 40.96 3.48
N ASP A 218 -12.30 41.63 4.51
CA ASP A 218 -13.53 41.20 5.17
C ASP A 218 -14.70 41.17 4.19
N ARG A 219 -15.33 39.99 4.07
CA ARG A 219 -16.40 39.70 3.09
C ARG A 219 -16.01 40.10 1.65
N ALA A 220 -14.74 39.95 1.30
CA ALA A 220 -14.18 40.31 0.00
C ALA A 220 -14.22 41.82 -0.33
N SER A 221 -14.11 42.68 0.68
CA SER A 221 -14.12 44.15 0.52
C SER A 221 -13.02 44.70 -0.39
N LYS A 222 -11.94 43.95 -0.64
CA LYS A 222 -10.84 44.32 -1.55
C LYS A 222 -10.92 43.62 -2.92
N TRP A 223 -12.05 42.96 -3.21
CA TRP A 223 -12.21 42.21 -4.45
C TRP A 223 -12.17 43.09 -5.70
N ASP A 224 -12.78 44.28 -5.67
CA ASP A 224 -12.78 45.20 -6.81
C ASP A 224 -11.35 45.63 -7.19
N LEU A 225 -10.52 45.94 -6.19
CA LEU A 225 -9.10 46.23 -6.38
C LEU A 225 -8.35 45.01 -6.98
N CYS A 226 -8.60 43.82 -6.43
CA CYS A 226 -7.99 42.58 -6.90
C CYS A 226 -8.31 42.28 -8.37
N GLN A 227 -9.54 42.57 -8.81
CA GLN A 227 -9.95 42.44 -10.20
C GLN A 227 -9.30 43.50 -11.10
N GLN A 228 -9.39 44.78 -10.72
CA GLN A 228 -8.91 45.90 -11.53
C GLN A 228 -7.42 45.79 -11.82
N ASP A 229 -6.64 45.44 -10.80
CA ASP A 229 -5.19 45.42 -10.88
C ASP A 229 -4.62 44.04 -11.19
N ASN A 230 -5.48 43.02 -11.37
CA ASN A 230 -5.09 41.62 -11.58
C ASN A 230 -4.12 41.13 -10.49
N ILE A 231 -4.51 41.33 -9.23
CA ILE A 231 -3.76 40.92 -8.05
C ILE A 231 -4.64 40.13 -7.09
N ILE A 232 -4.01 39.45 -6.14
CA ILE A 232 -4.61 39.10 -4.85
C ILE A 232 -3.80 39.80 -3.76
N SER A 233 -4.48 40.28 -2.71
CA SER A 233 -3.85 40.91 -1.57
C SER A 233 -4.39 40.38 -0.24
N ILE A 234 -3.56 40.45 0.80
CA ILE A 234 -3.94 40.16 2.19
C ILE A 234 -3.56 41.35 3.09
N GLY A 235 -4.27 41.51 4.21
CA GLY A 235 -4.15 42.67 5.12
C GLY A 235 -2.89 42.64 5.98
N TRP A 236 -2.95 43.21 7.20
CA TRP A 236 -1.83 43.38 8.15
C TRP A 236 -0.74 44.34 7.68
N ASP A 237 -1.10 45.51 7.16
CA ASP A 237 -0.14 46.51 6.68
C ASP A 237 0.84 46.99 7.77
N GLU A 238 0.46 46.92 9.05
CA GLU A 238 1.34 47.25 10.18
C GLU A 238 2.55 46.30 10.29
N MET A 239 2.45 45.12 9.68
CA MET A 239 3.55 44.15 9.58
C MET A 239 4.54 44.52 8.46
N GLY A 240 4.25 45.51 7.62
CA GLY A 240 5.11 45.94 6.50
C GLY A 240 5.43 44.81 5.50
N ASP A 241 6.62 44.87 4.91
CA ASP A 241 7.13 43.84 3.99
C ASP A 241 7.39 42.51 4.72
N TYR A 242 6.75 41.44 4.25
CA TYR A 242 6.82 40.12 4.87
C TYR A 242 8.18 39.42 4.71
N ARG A 243 9.00 39.84 3.76
CA ARG A 243 10.34 39.25 3.53
C ARG A 243 11.31 39.53 4.68
N GLN A 244 11.01 40.50 5.55
CA GLN A 244 11.86 40.82 6.69
C GLN A 244 11.79 39.78 7.82
N TYR A 245 10.85 38.84 7.77
CA TYR A 245 10.68 37.81 8.80
C TYR A 245 11.33 36.49 8.34
N PRO A 246 12.41 36.03 9.01
CA PRO A 246 13.14 34.84 8.57
C PRO A 246 12.49 33.52 8.99
N SER A 247 11.53 33.53 9.92
CA SER A 247 10.78 32.35 10.33
C SER A 247 9.31 32.66 10.65
N LEU A 248 8.47 31.63 10.62
CA LEU A 248 7.05 31.71 11.04
C LEU A 248 6.92 32.19 12.51
N ASP A 249 7.86 31.81 13.37
CA ASP A 249 7.88 32.25 14.77
C ASP A 249 8.17 33.75 14.90
N ASP A 250 8.97 34.33 13.99
CA ASP A 250 9.25 35.76 14.00
C ASP A 250 8.04 36.58 13.55
N VAL A 251 7.28 36.08 12.55
CA VAL A 251 5.98 36.66 12.18
C VAL A 251 5.06 36.68 13.39
N LYS A 252 4.94 35.54 14.10
CA LYS A 252 4.10 35.44 15.30
C LYS A 252 4.53 36.40 16.40
N LYS A 253 5.82 36.45 16.75
CA LYS A 253 6.34 37.36 17.79
C LYS A 253 6.10 38.83 17.44
N ARG A 254 6.27 39.18 16.17
CA ARG A 254 5.99 40.54 15.70
C ARG A 254 4.51 40.89 15.82
N MET A 255 3.60 39.99 15.44
CA MET A 255 2.16 40.19 15.63
C MET A 255 1.80 40.39 17.11
N GLN A 256 2.37 39.56 18.00
CA GLN A 256 2.16 39.70 19.45
C GLN A 256 2.61 41.06 19.98
N THR A 257 3.70 41.60 19.41
CA THR A 257 4.23 42.92 19.77
C THR A 257 3.35 44.06 19.24
N ILE A 258 2.91 44.00 17.97
CA ILE A 258 2.07 45.05 17.35
C ILE A 258 0.70 45.15 18.04
N TYR A 259 0.10 44.01 18.38
CA TYR A 259 -1.25 43.97 18.96
C TYR A 259 -1.26 44.00 20.49
N ASP A 260 -0.11 44.16 21.14
CA ASP A 260 0.07 44.15 22.60
C ASP A 260 -0.57 42.92 23.26
N LYS A 261 -0.31 41.74 22.69
CA LYS A 261 -0.90 40.45 23.09
C LYS A 261 0.17 39.35 23.14
N PRO A 262 1.01 39.30 24.18
CA PRO A 262 2.14 38.37 24.27
C PRO A 262 1.73 36.90 24.28
N ASP A 263 0.54 36.57 24.81
CA ASP A 263 0.07 35.18 24.96
C ASP A 263 -0.87 34.72 23.82
N ALA A 264 -1.23 35.61 22.88
CA ALA A 264 -2.14 35.25 21.80
C ALA A 264 -1.46 34.30 20.80
N SER A 265 -2.19 33.27 20.37
CA SER A 265 -1.61 32.22 19.52
C SER A 265 -1.22 32.71 18.12
N PHE A 266 -1.98 33.66 17.55
CA PHE A 266 -1.91 34.16 16.16
C PHE A 266 -1.68 33.09 15.09
N LYS A 267 -2.01 31.82 15.39
CA LYS A 267 -1.52 30.68 14.63
C LYS A 267 -1.95 30.70 13.16
N ASN A 268 -3.19 31.10 12.88
CA ASN A 268 -3.70 31.14 11.51
C ASN A 268 -3.21 32.37 10.76
N ASP A 269 -3.10 33.51 11.44
CA ASP A 269 -2.73 34.78 10.82
C ASP A 269 -1.24 34.83 10.49
N SER A 270 -0.39 34.37 11.43
CA SER A 270 1.05 34.26 11.20
C SER A 270 1.35 33.25 10.10
N LEU A 271 0.59 32.15 10.03
CA LEU A 271 0.70 31.17 8.96
C LEU A 271 0.26 31.76 7.61
N ALA A 272 -0.85 32.50 7.55
CA ALA A 272 -1.30 33.14 6.32
C ALA A 272 -0.24 34.10 5.75
N ILE A 273 0.36 34.96 6.59
CA ILE A 273 1.46 35.87 6.22
C ILE A 273 2.66 35.08 5.68
N TRP A 274 3.09 34.05 6.43
CA TRP A 274 4.24 33.23 6.06
C TRP A 274 4.03 32.51 4.72
N GLN A 275 2.88 31.86 4.55
CA GLN A 275 2.57 31.10 3.35
C GLN A 275 2.40 32.00 2.12
N PHE A 276 1.76 33.16 2.30
CA PHE A 276 1.59 34.14 1.22
C PHE A 276 2.95 34.68 0.73
N CYS A 277 3.91 34.92 1.63
CA CYS A 277 5.24 35.38 1.24
C CYS A 277 6.13 34.27 0.70
N ASN A 278 6.18 33.11 1.37
CA ASN A 278 7.26 32.12 1.19
C ASN A 278 6.83 30.80 0.54
N GLU A 279 5.55 30.44 0.51
CA GLU A 279 5.09 29.12 0.05
C GLU A 279 4.24 29.12 -1.22
N MET A 280 3.54 30.23 -1.48
CA MET A 280 2.79 30.42 -2.73
C MET A 280 3.76 30.76 -3.86
N THR A 281 3.61 30.12 -5.01
CA THR A 281 4.53 30.27 -6.15
C THR A 281 3.80 30.55 -7.47
N PRO A 282 4.46 31.16 -8.47
CA PRO A 282 3.88 31.29 -9.82
C PRO A 282 3.46 29.92 -10.39
N GLY A 283 2.24 29.85 -10.91
CA GLY A 283 1.62 28.61 -11.41
C GLY A 283 0.60 28.00 -10.46
N ASP A 284 0.58 28.40 -9.18
CA ASP A 284 -0.44 27.97 -8.22
C ASP A 284 -1.84 28.50 -8.60
N ILE A 285 -2.87 27.78 -8.16
CA ILE A 285 -4.27 28.17 -8.35
C ILE A 285 -4.80 28.84 -7.07
N ILE A 286 -5.53 29.94 -7.23
CA ILE A 286 -6.13 30.68 -6.11
C ILE A 286 -7.63 30.91 -6.33
N TYR A 287 -8.42 30.63 -5.29
CA TYR A 287 -9.85 30.91 -5.23
C TYR A 287 -10.11 32.05 -4.24
N ALA A 288 -10.66 33.16 -4.73
CA ALA A 288 -11.07 34.28 -3.90
C ALA A 288 -12.46 33.99 -3.30
N LYS A 289 -12.61 34.15 -1.97
CA LYS A 289 -13.88 33.92 -1.26
C LYS A 289 -14.47 35.18 -0.63
N ALA A 290 -15.80 35.24 -0.61
CA ALA A 290 -16.58 36.25 0.10
C ALA A 290 -17.33 35.60 1.27
N GLY A 291 -16.77 35.73 2.48
CA GLY A 291 -17.29 35.03 3.66
C GLY A 291 -17.05 33.52 3.60
N GLN A 292 -17.93 32.73 4.22
CA GLN A 292 -17.75 31.26 4.29
C GLN A 292 -18.44 30.51 3.15
N LYS A 293 -19.46 31.11 2.53
CA LYS A 293 -20.40 30.41 1.66
C LYS A 293 -20.22 30.70 0.19
N LYS A 294 -19.38 31.68 -0.19
CA LYS A 294 -19.27 32.11 -1.58
C LYS A 294 -17.83 32.24 -2.05
N PHE A 295 -17.61 31.90 -3.31
CA PHE A 295 -16.43 32.28 -4.06
C PHE A 295 -16.76 33.40 -5.04
N VAL A 296 -15.82 34.31 -5.22
CA VAL A 296 -15.94 35.48 -6.10
C VAL A 296 -15.00 35.45 -7.31
N GLY A 297 -14.01 34.55 -7.30
CA GLY A 297 -13.15 34.32 -8.46
C GLY A 297 -12.17 33.16 -8.32
N ARG A 298 -11.65 32.71 -9.47
CA ARG A 298 -10.56 31.73 -9.60
C ARG A 298 -9.48 32.32 -10.49
N GLY A 299 -8.23 32.26 -10.07
CA GLY A 299 -7.09 32.74 -10.84
C GLY A 299 -5.85 31.87 -10.72
N ILE A 300 -4.86 32.15 -11.57
CA ILE A 300 -3.54 31.54 -11.56
C ILE A 300 -2.55 32.59 -11.04
N VAL A 301 -1.74 32.24 -10.06
CA VAL A 301 -0.70 33.11 -9.51
C VAL A 301 0.40 33.29 -10.56
N MET A 302 0.74 34.54 -10.86
CA MET A 302 1.66 34.90 -11.96
C MET A 302 2.98 35.49 -11.49
N SER A 303 3.11 35.83 -10.21
CA SER A 303 4.33 36.43 -9.66
C SER A 303 4.71 35.85 -8.32
N GLU A 304 5.99 36.03 -8.01
CA GLU A 304 6.47 36.00 -6.63
C GLU A 304 5.77 37.07 -5.77
N TYR A 305 5.97 37.00 -4.46
CA TYR A 305 5.44 37.98 -3.51
C TYR A 305 5.97 39.39 -3.82
N ILE A 306 5.08 40.39 -3.76
CA ILE A 306 5.37 41.80 -4.00
C ILE A 306 4.85 42.60 -2.82
N TYR A 307 5.72 43.44 -2.25
CA TYR A 307 5.31 44.54 -1.38
C TYR A 307 5.22 45.80 -2.22
N ASN A 308 4.02 46.39 -2.35
CA ASN A 308 3.77 47.57 -3.16
C ASN A 308 3.23 48.72 -2.31
N GLU A 309 4.08 49.73 -2.09
CA GLU A 309 3.78 50.94 -1.30
C GLU A 309 2.87 51.94 -2.03
N ASP A 310 2.59 51.73 -3.32
CA ASP A 310 1.66 52.59 -4.08
C ASP A 310 0.20 52.41 -3.63
N TYR A 311 -0.12 51.31 -2.92
CA TYR A 311 -1.45 51.06 -2.35
C TYR A 311 -1.61 51.71 -0.97
N SER A 312 -2.77 52.31 -0.70
CA SER A 312 -3.07 52.93 0.60
C SER A 312 -3.20 51.94 1.75
N ASP A 313 -3.60 50.71 1.45
CA ASP A 313 -3.75 49.57 2.35
C ASP A 313 -3.71 48.26 1.53
N TYR A 314 -3.47 47.13 2.19
CA TYR A 314 -3.25 45.82 1.56
C TYR A 314 -2.05 45.83 0.59
N MET A 315 -0.91 46.38 1.05
CA MET A 315 0.32 46.56 0.26
C MET A 315 1.00 45.23 -0.10
N ASN A 316 0.58 44.13 0.52
CA ASN A 316 1.12 42.79 0.35
C ASN A 316 0.36 42.02 -0.74
N VAL A 317 0.94 41.94 -1.94
CA VAL A 317 0.22 41.49 -3.14
C VAL A 317 0.95 40.41 -3.93
N ARG A 318 0.19 39.68 -4.75
CA ARG A 318 0.68 38.82 -5.83
C ARG A 318 -0.11 39.07 -7.09
N ARG A 319 0.54 39.09 -8.26
CA ARG A 319 -0.16 39.17 -9.55
C ARG A 319 -0.89 37.88 -9.80
N VAL A 320 -2.15 37.98 -10.24
CA VAL A 320 -3.02 36.86 -10.52
C VAL A 320 -3.67 37.06 -11.88
N LYS A 321 -3.58 36.06 -12.74
CA LYS A 321 -4.40 35.99 -13.94
C LYS A 321 -5.75 35.39 -13.55
N TRP A 322 -6.75 36.24 -13.36
CA TRP A 322 -8.12 35.79 -13.10
C TRP A 322 -8.66 35.03 -14.32
N THR A 323 -9.05 33.79 -14.10
CA THR A 323 -9.62 32.91 -15.14
C THR A 323 -11.14 32.90 -15.11
N HIS A 324 -11.72 33.08 -13.92
CA HIS A 324 -13.16 33.14 -13.71
C HIS A 324 -13.45 34.22 -12.66
N ILE A 325 -14.41 35.10 -12.97
CA ILE A 325 -14.89 36.19 -12.12
C ILE A 325 -16.42 36.11 -12.10
N GLY A 326 -17.04 36.11 -10.93
CA GLY A 326 -18.48 35.83 -10.76
C GLY A 326 -18.82 35.48 -9.32
N GLU A 327 -20.04 35.01 -9.03
CA GLU A 327 -20.39 34.48 -7.70
C GLU A 327 -20.77 33.00 -7.79
N TRP A 328 -20.15 32.17 -6.95
CA TRP A 328 -20.45 30.74 -6.82
C TRP A 328 -20.73 30.39 -5.37
N GLU A 329 -21.76 29.59 -5.12
CA GLU A 329 -21.98 28.99 -3.81
C GLU A 329 -20.90 27.94 -3.54
N ALA A 330 -20.26 28.02 -2.39
CA ALA A 330 -19.22 27.09 -2.00
C ALA A 330 -19.83 25.67 -1.81
N PRO A 331 -19.15 24.59 -2.25
CA PRO A 331 -19.64 23.22 -2.10
C PRO A 331 -19.94 22.84 -0.65
N HIS A 332 -19.27 23.51 0.30
CA HIS A 332 -19.50 23.46 1.73
C HIS A 332 -18.88 24.70 2.39
N ASN A 333 -19.26 25.00 3.64
CA ASN A 333 -18.78 26.19 4.36
C ASN A 333 -17.24 26.19 4.47
N THR A 334 -16.60 27.23 3.94
CA THR A 334 -15.15 27.42 4.06
C THR A 334 -14.75 27.88 5.46
N VAL A 335 -13.51 27.58 5.84
CA VAL A 335 -12.94 28.01 7.12
C VAL A 335 -12.84 29.53 7.20
N GLN A 336 -12.92 30.10 8.41
CA GLN A 336 -12.84 31.57 8.62
C GLN A 336 -11.43 32.16 8.44
N LYS A 337 -10.47 31.39 7.93
CA LYS A 337 -9.09 31.85 7.74
C LYS A 337 -8.96 32.76 6.51
N THR A 338 -8.01 33.69 6.55
CA THR A 338 -7.71 34.60 5.43
C THR A 338 -7.08 33.86 4.24
N LEU A 339 -6.08 33.01 4.49
CA LEU A 339 -5.45 32.16 3.49
C LEU A 339 -5.47 30.70 3.98
N THR A 340 -5.69 29.76 3.07
CA THR A 340 -5.63 28.33 3.38
C THR A 340 -5.12 27.55 2.17
N ASP A 341 -4.06 26.77 2.39
CA ASP A 341 -3.62 25.73 1.45
C ASP A 341 -4.61 24.56 1.49
N VAL A 342 -5.22 24.25 0.36
CA VAL A 342 -6.17 23.14 0.20
C VAL A 342 -5.64 22.00 -0.67
N THR A 343 -4.36 22.05 -1.07
CA THR A 343 -3.73 21.10 -2.00
C THR A 343 -3.89 19.64 -1.57
N GLN A 344 -3.75 19.37 -0.27
CA GLN A 344 -3.89 18.02 0.30
C GLN A 344 -5.32 17.45 0.23
N TYR A 345 -6.34 18.29 0.01
CA TYR A 345 -7.73 17.88 -0.10
C TYR A 345 -8.10 17.62 -1.57
N THR A 346 -7.47 16.63 -2.19
CA THR A 346 -7.57 16.34 -3.64
C THR A 346 -9.01 16.23 -4.15
N ASN A 347 -9.90 15.62 -3.37
CA ASN A 347 -11.33 15.55 -3.70
C ASN A 347 -12.01 16.91 -3.67
N TYR A 348 -11.68 17.77 -2.70
CA TYR A 348 -12.25 19.11 -2.60
C TYR A 348 -11.71 20.03 -3.69
N VAL A 349 -10.41 19.96 -3.99
CA VAL A 349 -9.80 20.64 -5.14
C VAL A 349 -10.48 20.23 -6.43
N ARG A 350 -10.71 18.92 -6.63
CA ARG A 350 -11.45 18.43 -7.79
C ARG A 350 -12.87 18.98 -7.85
N THR A 351 -13.60 19.03 -6.72
CA THR A 351 -14.93 19.64 -6.66
C THR A 351 -14.91 21.13 -7.00
N LEU A 352 -13.91 21.88 -6.54
CA LEU A 352 -13.75 23.30 -6.87
C LEU A 352 -13.42 23.48 -8.35
N GLU A 353 -12.47 22.72 -8.89
CA GLU A 353 -12.14 22.77 -10.32
C GLU A 353 -13.33 22.39 -11.19
N ASP A 354 -14.05 21.30 -10.86
CA ASP A 354 -15.28 20.90 -11.57
C ASP A 354 -16.34 22.02 -11.52
N MET A 355 -16.51 22.69 -10.35
CA MET A 355 -17.43 23.84 -10.19
C MET A 355 -17.08 25.02 -11.09
N PHE A 356 -15.79 25.38 -11.22
CA PHE A 356 -15.35 26.50 -12.06
C PHE A 356 -15.26 26.14 -13.55
N GLU A 357 -15.03 24.87 -13.90
CA GLU A 357 -15.05 24.37 -15.28
C GLU A 357 -16.47 24.15 -15.83
N GLY A 358 -17.51 24.37 -15.03
CA GLY A 358 -18.91 24.15 -15.43
C GLY A 358 -19.27 22.68 -15.62
N LYS A 359 -18.48 21.75 -15.05
CA LYS A 359 -18.82 20.33 -14.97
C LYS A 359 -19.74 20.16 -13.78
N GLU A 360 -20.98 19.70 -13.99
CA GLU A 360 -21.87 19.38 -12.88
C GLU A 360 -21.17 18.43 -11.90
N SER A 361 -21.24 18.73 -10.60
CA SER A 361 -20.67 17.85 -9.58
C SER A 361 -21.29 16.47 -9.74
N ARG A 362 -20.46 15.44 -9.98
CA ARG A 362 -20.93 14.06 -10.10
C ARG A 362 -21.81 13.72 -8.92
N ARG A 363 -23.01 13.24 -9.20
CA ARG A 363 -23.98 12.81 -8.19
C ARG A 363 -23.68 11.38 -7.79
N TYR A 364 -24.20 10.99 -6.63
CA TYR A 364 -23.98 9.69 -6.04
C TYR A 364 -25.30 8.96 -5.86
N TRP A 365 -25.33 7.70 -6.25
CA TRP A 365 -26.55 6.91 -6.28
C TRP A 365 -26.37 5.56 -5.58
N TRP A 366 -27.43 5.10 -4.94
CA TRP A 366 -27.57 3.75 -4.41
C TRP A 366 -28.54 2.99 -5.31
N LEU A 367 -28.03 2.03 -6.09
CA LEU A 367 -28.82 1.25 -7.03
C LEU A 367 -29.10 -0.15 -6.44
N VAL A 368 -30.39 -0.48 -6.38
CA VAL A 368 -30.89 -1.75 -5.81
C VAL A 368 -31.15 -2.76 -6.93
N ALA A 369 -30.28 -3.76 -7.01
CA ALA A 369 -30.48 -4.94 -7.82
C ALA A 369 -31.39 -5.94 -7.08
N SER A 370 -32.35 -6.51 -7.80
CA SER A 370 -33.20 -7.59 -7.31
C SER A 370 -32.79 -8.87 -8.03
N PRO A 371 -32.04 -9.80 -7.41
CA PRO A 371 -31.42 -10.94 -8.11
C PRO A 371 -32.37 -11.83 -8.92
N LYS A 372 -33.68 -11.79 -8.62
CA LYS A 372 -34.74 -12.46 -9.40
C LYS A 372 -34.98 -11.84 -10.79
N ILE A 373 -34.68 -10.55 -10.95
CA ILE A 373 -34.84 -9.77 -12.18
C ILE A 373 -33.48 -9.57 -12.83
N TRP A 374 -32.51 -9.05 -12.08
CA TRP A 374 -31.13 -8.83 -12.54
C TRP A 374 -30.18 -8.73 -11.33
N SER A 375 -28.88 -8.95 -11.55
CA SER A 375 -27.88 -9.06 -10.47
C SER A 375 -26.56 -8.45 -10.93
N PHE A 376 -25.89 -7.73 -10.01
CA PHE A 376 -24.57 -7.17 -10.26
C PHE A 376 -23.51 -8.26 -10.35
N ASP A 377 -23.67 -9.37 -9.64
CA ASP A 377 -22.73 -10.50 -9.67
C ASP A 377 -22.62 -11.12 -11.06
N LYS A 378 -23.71 -11.09 -11.84
CA LYS A 378 -23.76 -11.60 -13.22
C LYS A 378 -23.17 -10.64 -14.26
N MET A 379 -22.97 -9.37 -13.91
CA MET A 379 -22.39 -8.38 -14.79
C MET A 379 -20.86 -8.44 -14.75
N LYS A 380 -20.21 -8.37 -15.91
CA LYS A 380 -18.76 -8.19 -16.03
C LYS A 380 -18.37 -6.73 -15.77
N VAL A 381 -17.16 -6.51 -15.27
CA VAL A 381 -16.63 -5.15 -15.15
C VAL A 381 -16.45 -4.56 -16.56
N GLY A 382 -16.98 -3.36 -16.76
CA GLY A 382 -17.09 -2.69 -18.06
C GLY A 382 -18.38 -2.99 -18.83
N GLU A 383 -19.17 -4.00 -18.44
CA GLU A 383 -20.44 -4.33 -19.11
C GLU A 383 -21.50 -3.26 -18.82
N GLU A 384 -22.16 -2.80 -19.88
CA GLU A 384 -23.32 -1.90 -19.81
C GLU A 384 -24.59 -2.70 -19.59
N GLN A 385 -25.47 -2.21 -18.71
CA GLN A 385 -26.80 -2.73 -18.46
C GLN A 385 -27.83 -1.63 -18.60
N ASP A 386 -28.91 -1.93 -19.29
CA ASP A 386 -30.12 -1.10 -19.33
C ASP A 386 -31.12 -1.57 -18.26
N TYR A 387 -31.82 -0.62 -17.65
CA TYR A 387 -32.84 -0.87 -16.63
C TYR A 387 -34.12 -0.12 -16.97
N THR A 388 -35.25 -0.82 -17.05
CA THR A 388 -36.53 -0.24 -17.47
C THR A 388 -37.07 0.74 -16.43
N LEU A 389 -37.47 1.93 -16.88
CA LEU A 389 -38.09 2.95 -16.02
C LEU A 389 -39.56 2.67 -15.67
N TYR A 390 -40.18 1.74 -16.41
CA TYR A 390 -41.56 1.30 -16.24
C TYR A 390 -41.60 -0.18 -15.86
N ASN A 391 -42.55 -0.57 -15.01
CA ASN A 391 -42.81 -1.98 -14.71
C ASN A 391 -43.62 -2.67 -15.82
N ASP A 392 -43.79 -3.98 -15.72
CA ASP A 392 -44.48 -4.81 -16.73
C ASP A 392 -45.96 -4.38 -16.96
N ASN A 393 -46.55 -3.67 -16.00
CA ASN A 393 -47.90 -3.12 -16.07
C ASN A 393 -47.93 -1.68 -16.67
N GLY A 394 -46.81 -1.17 -17.18
CA GLY A 394 -46.69 0.17 -17.78
C GLY A 394 -46.66 1.33 -16.78
N ASN A 395 -46.57 1.07 -15.47
CA ASN A 395 -46.47 2.13 -14.47
C ASN A 395 -45.02 2.55 -14.24
N GLN A 396 -44.81 3.84 -13.99
CA GLN A 396 -43.50 4.38 -13.61
C GLN A 396 -42.96 3.69 -12.35
N ARG A 397 -41.66 3.39 -12.35
CA ARG A 397 -40.99 2.90 -11.14
C ARG A 397 -40.95 3.99 -10.06
N ARG A 398 -40.93 3.55 -8.80
CA ARG A 398 -40.91 4.45 -7.65
C ARG A 398 -39.63 5.28 -7.64
N ILE A 399 -39.75 6.53 -7.17
CA ILE A 399 -38.67 7.52 -7.15
C ILE A 399 -38.15 7.80 -8.57
N PHE A 400 -39.10 7.95 -9.50
CA PHE A 400 -38.85 8.15 -10.94
C PHE A 400 -37.91 9.33 -11.22
N GLN A 401 -38.03 10.41 -10.45
CA GLN A 401 -37.23 11.62 -10.63
C GLN A 401 -35.72 11.34 -10.52
N ASN A 402 -35.29 10.41 -9.66
CA ASN A 402 -33.88 10.07 -9.52
C ASN A 402 -33.27 9.52 -10.81
N PHE A 403 -34.06 8.81 -11.63
CA PHE A 403 -33.58 8.32 -12.93
C PHE A 403 -33.41 9.45 -13.94
N LEU A 404 -34.27 10.47 -13.90
CA LEU A 404 -34.14 11.66 -14.76
C LEU A 404 -33.00 12.57 -14.30
N ASP A 405 -32.77 12.61 -12.99
CA ASP A 405 -31.73 13.42 -12.36
C ASP A 405 -30.34 12.81 -12.49
N ALA A 406 -30.23 11.51 -12.77
CA ALA A 406 -28.97 10.82 -12.98
C ALA A 406 -28.38 11.18 -14.35
N LYS A 407 -27.10 11.54 -14.36
CA LYS A 407 -26.36 11.99 -15.54
C LYS A 407 -25.15 11.14 -15.81
N GLU A 408 -24.74 11.09 -17.08
CA GLU A 408 -23.53 10.38 -17.50
C GLU A 408 -22.33 10.74 -16.59
N GLY A 409 -21.64 9.72 -16.08
CA GLY A 409 -20.48 9.86 -15.20
C GLY A 409 -20.80 9.96 -13.70
N ASP A 410 -22.07 9.98 -13.30
CA ASP A 410 -22.48 9.84 -11.90
C ASP A 410 -22.08 8.46 -11.34
N LEU A 411 -21.75 8.41 -10.04
CA LEU A 411 -21.22 7.20 -9.40
C LEU A 411 -22.32 6.43 -8.66
N ILE A 412 -22.22 5.11 -8.67
CA ILE A 412 -23.26 4.21 -8.17
C ILE A 412 -22.65 3.19 -7.20
N ILE A 413 -23.26 3.06 -6.01
CA ILE A 413 -23.07 1.94 -5.09
C ILE A 413 -24.09 0.85 -5.43
N GLY A 414 -23.62 -0.34 -5.79
CA GLY A 414 -24.44 -1.47 -6.20
C GLY A 414 -24.82 -2.37 -5.04
N TYR A 415 -26.10 -2.31 -4.64
CA TYR A 415 -26.67 -3.12 -3.57
C TYR A 415 -27.56 -4.23 -4.13
N GLU A 416 -27.35 -5.47 -3.68
CA GLU A 416 -28.26 -6.58 -3.97
C GLU A 416 -29.24 -6.81 -2.82
N ALA A 417 -30.53 -6.77 -3.15
CA ALA A 417 -31.62 -7.08 -2.24
C ALA A 417 -31.70 -8.60 -1.92
N THR A 418 -32.81 -9.03 -1.33
CA THR A 418 -33.04 -10.43 -0.93
C THR A 418 -32.81 -11.41 -2.10
N PRO A 419 -32.06 -12.52 -1.89
CA PRO A 419 -31.55 -13.02 -0.61
C PRO A 419 -30.19 -12.45 -0.16
N THR A 420 -29.45 -11.77 -1.03
CA THR A 420 -28.06 -11.34 -0.80
C THR A 420 -27.97 -10.33 0.35
N LYS A 421 -28.71 -9.22 0.27
CA LYS A 421 -28.69 -8.09 1.23
C LYS A 421 -27.29 -7.53 1.49
N LYS A 422 -26.49 -7.31 0.44
CA LYS A 422 -25.13 -6.77 0.55
C LYS A 422 -24.82 -5.75 -0.54
N ILE A 423 -23.86 -4.87 -0.26
CA ILE A 423 -23.17 -4.11 -1.31
C ILE A 423 -22.18 -5.05 -1.98
N VAL A 424 -22.27 -5.20 -3.29
CA VAL A 424 -21.49 -6.20 -4.05
C VAL A 424 -20.65 -5.59 -5.17
N ALA A 425 -20.96 -4.37 -5.61
CA ALA A 425 -20.30 -3.75 -6.76
C ALA A 425 -20.30 -2.23 -6.69
N LEU A 426 -19.42 -1.63 -7.50
CA LEU A 426 -19.47 -0.21 -7.87
C LEU A 426 -19.83 -0.10 -9.37
N ALA A 427 -20.50 0.98 -9.73
CA ALA A 427 -20.88 1.26 -11.10
C ALA A 427 -20.82 2.78 -11.38
N GLU A 428 -20.95 3.15 -12.65
CA GLU A 428 -21.18 4.54 -13.06
C GLU A 428 -22.28 4.60 -14.13
N VAL A 429 -23.02 5.70 -14.15
CA VAL A 429 -24.01 5.98 -15.20
C VAL A 429 -23.26 6.11 -16.52
N SER A 430 -23.59 5.26 -17.49
CA SER A 430 -22.81 5.17 -18.73
C SER A 430 -23.26 6.17 -19.79
N LYS A 431 -24.53 6.58 -19.74
CA LYS A 431 -25.18 7.51 -20.70
C LYS A 431 -26.35 8.19 -20.00
N ASP A 432 -26.74 9.36 -20.50
CA ASP A 432 -27.98 10.01 -20.05
C ASP A 432 -29.20 9.09 -20.27
N THR A 433 -30.07 9.06 -19.26
CA THR A 433 -31.33 8.31 -19.26
C THR A 433 -32.23 8.76 -20.42
N ASP A 434 -32.84 7.81 -21.14
CA ASP A 434 -33.85 8.10 -22.16
C ASP A 434 -35.28 7.91 -21.63
N ASP A 435 -36.30 8.04 -22.49
CA ASP A 435 -37.71 7.92 -22.08
C ASP A 435 -38.10 6.52 -21.56
N LYS A 436 -37.23 5.50 -21.68
CA LYS A 436 -37.55 4.09 -21.39
C LYS A 436 -36.55 3.40 -20.47
N TYR A 437 -35.28 3.77 -20.53
CA TYR A 437 -34.17 3.03 -19.93
C TYR A 437 -33.19 3.93 -19.20
N PHE A 438 -32.72 3.43 -18.07
CA PHE A 438 -31.58 3.93 -17.32
C PHE A 438 -30.35 3.07 -17.67
N TYR A 439 -29.24 3.71 -18.00
CA TYR A 439 -28.01 3.05 -18.46
C TYR A 439 -26.88 3.21 -17.47
N PHE A 440 -26.27 2.10 -17.06
CA PHE A 440 -25.09 2.11 -16.20
C PHE A 440 -24.13 1.01 -16.60
N LYS A 441 -22.86 1.16 -16.21
CA LYS A 441 -21.85 0.12 -16.38
C LYS A 441 -21.17 -0.21 -15.07
N LYS A 442 -20.89 -1.48 -14.85
CA LYS A 442 -20.19 -1.94 -13.64
C LYS A 442 -18.72 -1.55 -13.72
N THR A 443 -18.19 -0.92 -12.69
CA THR A 443 -16.81 -0.45 -12.62
C THR A 443 -15.94 -1.32 -11.71
N GLU A 444 -16.54 -1.99 -10.72
CA GLU A 444 -15.81 -2.85 -9.80
C GLU A 444 -16.70 -3.95 -9.22
N THR A 445 -16.16 -5.15 -9.04
CA THR A 445 -16.73 -6.21 -8.20
C THR A 445 -16.03 -6.22 -6.85
N LEU A 446 -16.77 -6.14 -5.76
CA LEU A 446 -16.17 -6.18 -4.41
C LEU A 446 -15.70 -7.61 -4.09
N LEU A 447 -14.47 -7.74 -3.59
CA LEU A 447 -13.88 -9.01 -3.11
C LEU A 447 -14.59 -9.49 -1.84
N SER A 448 -14.91 -8.53 -0.98
CA SER A 448 -15.61 -8.67 0.28
C SER A 448 -16.89 -7.83 0.20
N ALA A 449 -18.02 -8.51 -0.04
CA ALA A 449 -19.32 -7.85 -0.06
C ALA A 449 -19.68 -7.29 1.34
N ILE A 450 -20.14 -6.05 1.40
CA ILE A 450 -20.44 -5.37 2.67
C ILE A 450 -21.86 -5.71 3.11
N ASP A 451 -22.01 -6.23 4.33
CA ASP A 451 -23.32 -6.58 4.85
C ASP A 451 -24.20 -5.34 5.06
N PHE A 452 -25.46 -5.43 4.66
CA PHE A 452 -26.42 -4.36 4.92
C PHE A 452 -26.54 -4.02 6.41
N LEU A 453 -26.45 -5.01 7.30
CA LEU A 453 -26.56 -4.80 8.74
C LEU A 453 -25.38 -4.01 9.29
N SER A 454 -24.16 -4.20 8.75
CA SER A 454 -22.97 -3.49 9.25
C SER A 454 -23.00 -2.00 8.94
N ILE A 455 -23.76 -1.55 7.94
CA ILE A 455 -23.91 -0.13 7.63
C ILE A 455 -25.15 0.48 8.29
N LYS A 456 -26.21 -0.31 8.56
CA LYS A 456 -27.50 0.20 9.03
C LYS A 456 -27.41 0.91 10.39
N GLU A 457 -26.48 0.49 11.25
CA GLU A 457 -26.33 1.04 12.61
C GLU A 457 -25.50 2.33 12.67
N ASN A 458 -24.90 2.75 11.55
CA ASN A 458 -24.09 3.96 11.49
C ASN A 458 -24.98 5.22 11.44
N PRO A 459 -24.85 6.16 12.39
CA PRO A 459 -25.67 7.38 12.46
C PRO A 459 -25.59 8.27 11.21
N VAL A 460 -24.49 8.21 10.44
CA VAL A 460 -24.31 8.98 9.21
C VAL A 460 -25.43 8.69 8.21
N PHE A 461 -25.92 7.45 8.17
CA PHE A 461 -26.95 7.06 7.22
C PHE A 461 -28.38 7.21 7.74
N ALA A 462 -28.61 7.69 8.97
CA ALA A 462 -29.96 7.85 9.50
C ALA A 462 -30.87 8.73 8.61
N GLY A 463 -30.27 9.62 7.82
CA GLY A 463 -30.94 10.49 6.86
C GLY A 463 -31.09 9.93 5.43
N MET A 464 -30.50 8.78 5.11
CA MET A 464 -30.41 8.25 3.76
C MET A 464 -31.78 7.95 3.16
N GLU A 465 -31.98 8.34 1.88
CA GLU A 465 -33.26 8.18 1.18
C GLU A 465 -33.73 6.72 1.18
N PHE A 466 -32.79 5.78 1.00
CA PHE A 466 -33.06 4.34 1.04
C PHE A 466 -33.61 3.87 2.38
N PHE A 467 -33.08 4.37 3.51
CA PHE A 467 -33.53 3.95 4.84
C PHE A 467 -34.88 4.57 5.24
N LYS A 468 -35.23 5.72 4.68
CA LYS A 468 -36.56 6.34 4.84
C LYS A 468 -37.64 5.54 4.12
N ASN A 469 -37.34 5.02 2.93
CA ASN A 469 -38.28 4.22 2.16
C ASN A 469 -37.53 3.21 1.28
N MET A 470 -37.47 1.95 1.72
CA MET A 470 -36.75 0.91 1.00
C MET A 470 -37.46 0.46 -0.31
N ASN A 471 -38.62 1.03 -0.64
CA ASN A 471 -39.36 0.68 -1.84
C ASN A 471 -38.96 1.56 -3.04
N GLY A 472 -38.03 1.07 -3.85
CA GLY A 472 -37.52 1.75 -5.03
C GLY A 472 -36.33 1.02 -5.60
N SER A 473 -35.71 1.60 -6.62
CA SER A 473 -34.56 0.98 -7.30
C SER A 473 -33.35 1.89 -7.39
N LEU A 474 -33.53 3.21 -7.43
CA LEU A 474 -32.43 4.19 -7.47
C LEU A 474 -32.66 5.28 -6.42
N PHE A 475 -31.72 5.45 -5.50
CA PHE A 475 -31.81 6.37 -4.38
C PHE A 475 -30.65 7.35 -4.41
N LYS A 476 -30.90 8.61 -4.06
CA LYS A 476 -29.87 9.63 -3.99
C LYS A 476 -29.04 9.46 -2.73
N LEU A 477 -27.72 9.59 -2.88
CA LEU A 477 -26.76 9.68 -1.78
C LEU A 477 -26.26 11.12 -1.68
N SER A 478 -26.15 11.63 -0.45
CA SER A 478 -25.35 12.80 -0.17
C SER A 478 -23.86 12.47 -0.29
N THR A 479 -23.03 13.51 -0.45
CA THR A 479 -21.57 13.35 -0.52
C THR A 479 -20.99 12.68 0.73
N ASP A 480 -21.52 12.98 1.91
CA ASP A 480 -21.02 12.41 3.17
C ASP A 480 -21.43 10.94 3.33
N GLU A 481 -22.65 10.58 2.93
CA GLU A 481 -23.10 9.17 2.89
C GLU A 481 -22.27 8.36 1.88
N TYR A 482 -22.02 8.90 0.69
CA TYR A 482 -21.18 8.23 -0.29
C TYR A 482 -19.74 8.03 0.22
N LYS A 483 -19.14 9.06 0.84
CA LYS A 483 -17.79 8.96 1.41
C LYS A 483 -17.70 7.89 2.50
N GLU A 484 -18.64 7.89 3.44
CA GLU A 484 -18.66 6.91 4.52
C GLU A 484 -18.85 5.48 3.97
N LEU A 485 -19.74 5.28 2.99
CA LEU A 485 -19.89 4.00 2.30
C LEU A 485 -18.59 3.58 1.60
N MET A 486 -17.91 4.51 0.92
CA MET A 486 -16.66 4.24 0.25
C MET A 486 -15.53 3.89 1.24
N ASP A 487 -15.47 4.54 2.41
CA ASP A 487 -14.48 4.22 3.44
C ASP A 487 -14.70 2.79 3.97
N VAL A 488 -15.95 2.41 4.28
CA VAL A 488 -16.29 1.03 4.68
C VAL A 488 -15.95 0.03 3.58
N ILE A 489 -16.29 0.35 2.32
CA ILE A 489 -15.97 -0.50 1.18
C ILE A 489 -14.45 -0.67 1.05
N ARG A 490 -13.66 0.41 1.14
CA ARG A 490 -12.21 0.39 0.94
C ARG A 490 -11.43 -0.19 2.12
N GLU A 491 -11.99 -0.16 3.32
CA GLU A 491 -11.42 -0.88 4.46
C GLU A 491 -11.44 -2.40 4.22
N GLN A 492 -12.54 -2.93 3.67
CA GLN A 492 -12.68 -4.37 3.38
C GLN A 492 -12.21 -4.77 1.97
N ASN A 493 -12.13 -3.80 1.05
CA ASN A 493 -11.72 -3.95 -0.34
C ASN A 493 -10.64 -2.91 -0.69
N PRO A 494 -9.45 -3.01 -0.09
CA PRO A 494 -8.38 -2.05 -0.32
C PRO A 494 -7.94 -2.09 -1.79
N ILE A 495 -7.87 -0.91 -2.40
CA ILE A 495 -7.23 -0.78 -3.72
C ILE A 495 -5.74 -1.02 -3.51
N ARG A 496 -5.19 -2.09 -4.09
CA ARG A 496 -3.73 -2.27 -4.19
C ARG A 496 -3.21 -1.14 -5.09
N THR A 497 -2.64 -0.09 -4.49
CA THR A 497 -2.07 1.03 -5.24
C THR A 497 -0.98 0.52 -6.18
N ASP A 498 -1.07 0.92 -7.45
CA ASP A 498 -0.01 0.73 -8.46
C ASP A 498 1.32 1.28 -7.88
N VAL A 499 2.17 0.38 -7.38
CA VAL A 499 3.54 0.72 -6.99
C VAL A 499 4.22 1.18 -8.27
N LYS A 500 4.90 2.33 -8.26
CA LYS A 500 5.69 2.85 -9.40
C LYS A 500 6.44 1.69 -10.07
N SER A 501 5.92 1.24 -11.19
CA SER A 501 6.36 0.04 -11.87
C SER A 501 7.60 0.38 -12.70
N GLN A 502 8.63 -0.46 -12.59
CA GLN A 502 9.83 -0.30 -13.41
C GLN A 502 9.59 -1.03 -14.72
N LYS A 503 9.89 -0.38 -15.85
CA LYS A 503 9.81 -1.01 -17.17
C LYS A 503 10.62 -2.32 -17.21
N TYR A 504 10.04 -3.38 -17.78
CA TYR A 504 10.69 -4.70 -17.91
C TYR A 504 10.17 -5.44 -19.13
N GLU A 505 11.04 -5.61 -20.13
CA GLU A 505 10.69 -6.16 -21.44
C GLU A 505 11.47 -7.44 -21.74
N LYS A 506 11.27 -8.00 -22.94
CA LYS A 506 11.93 -9.22 -23.43
C LYS A 506 13.45 -9.14 -23.26
N GLU A 507 14.05 -8.01 -23.57
CA GLU A 507 15.50 -7.80 -23.50
C GLU A 507 16.00 -7.89 -22.07
N ASN A 508 15.23 -7.40 -21.10
CA ASN A 508 15.55 -7.53 -19.68
C ASN A 508 15.46 -8.99 -19.24
N PHE A 509 14.44 -9.71 -19.70
CA PHE A 509 14.30 -11.14 -19.42
C PHE A 509 15.50 -11.95 -19.95
N LEU A 510 15.88 -11.75 -21.22
CA LEU A 510 17.00 -12.48 -21.84
C LEU A 510 18.36 -12.13 -21.20
N SER A 511 18.45 -10.96 -20.56
CA SER A 511 19.64 -10.59 -19.78
C SER A 511 19.65 -11.22 -18.38
N ASP A 512 18.49 -11.29 -17.72
CA ASP A 512 18.38 -11.78 -16.35
C ASP A 512 18.30 -13.31 -16.28
N VAL A 513 17.73 -13.94 -17.31
CA VAL A 513 17.47 -15.37 -17.39
C VAL A 513 18.37 -15.98 -18.45
N PHE A 514 19.11 -17.01 -18.08
CA PHE A 514 20.02 -17.75 -18.95
C PHE A 514 19.28 -18.69 -19.92
N MET A 515 18.39 -18.10 -20.71
CA MET A 515 17.55 -18.73 -21.74
C MET A 515 17.78 -18.00 -23.07
N ASN A 516 17.74 -18.72 -24.18
CA ASN A 516 17.88 -18.10 -25.49
C ASN A 516 16.56 -17.50 -26.00
N GLU A 517 16.65 -16.67 -27.04
CA GLU A 517 15.50 -15.95 -27.60
C GLU A 517 14.43 -16.89 -28.17
N GLU A 518 14.83 -17.95 -28.87
CA GLU A 518 13.91 -18.94 -29.45
C GLU A 518 13.11 -19.67 -28.36
N GLU A 519 13.77 -20.05 -27.27
CA GLU A 519 13.15 -20.68 -26.11
C GLU A 519 12.18 -19.74 -25.40
N TYR A 520 12.53 -18.46 -25.24
CA TYR A 520 11.64 -17.45 -24.69
C TYR A 520 10.40 -17.25 -25.58
N ASP A 521 10.58 -17.12 -26.88
CA ASP A 521 9.47 -16.92 -27.83
C ASP A 521 8.54 -18.15 -27.85
N LYS A 522 9.11 -19.35 -27.79
CA LYS A 522 8.35 -20.59 -27.63
C LYS A 522 7.58 -20.63 -26.31
N LEU A 523 8.21 -20.29 -25.19
CA LEU A 523 7.58 -20.28 -23.87
C LEU A 523 6.43 -19.26 -23.81
N THR A 524 6.64 -18.05 -24.29
CA THR A 524 5.61 -17.02 -24.34
C THR A 524 4.47 -17.40 -25.27
N MET A 525 4.75 -18.01 -26.44
CA MET A 525 3.73 -18.55 -27.33
C MET A 525 2.87 -19.61 -26.64
N LEU A 526 3.50 -20.59 -25.98
CA LEU A 526 2.78 -21.65 -25.24
C LEU A 526 1.89 -21.07 -24.14
N LEU A 527 2.39 -20.10 -23.38
CA LEU A 527 1.64 -19.45 -22.30
C LEU A 527 0.50 -18.58 -22.84
N LYS A 528 0.70 -17.85 -23.94
CA LYS A 528 -0.35 -17.06 -24.59
C LYS A 528 -1.47 -17.93 -25.15
N MET A 529 -1.11 -19.07 -25.77
CA MET A 529 -2.08 -20.01 -26.34
C MET A 529 -2.88 -20.75 -25.28
N LYS A 530 -2.20 -21.44 -24.35
CA LYS A 530 -2.90 -22.29 -23.36
C LYS A 530 -3.32 -21.56 -22.09
N LYS A 531 -2.83 -20.35 -21.83
CA LYS A 531 -2.97 -19.61 -20.57
C LYS A 531 -2.35 -20.30 -19.34
N ASN A 532 -1.89 -21.54 -19.47
CA ASN A 532 -1.24 -22.28 -18.40
C ASN A 532 0.02 -22.98 -18.90
N VAL A 533 1.12 -22.82 -18.18
CA VAL A 533 2.39 -23.51 -18.45
C VAL A 533 2.95 -24.10 -17.17
N ILE A 534 3.60 -25.26 -17.27
CA ILE A 534 4.43 -25.84 -16.22
C ILE A 534 5.87 -25.76 -16.67
N LEU A 535 6.68 -25.02 -15.91
CA LEU A 535 8.13 -25.02 -16.02
C LEU A 535 8.64 -26.25 -15.27
N GLN A 536 9.15 -27.23 -16.01
CA GLN A 536 9.71 -28.45 -15.43
C GLN A 536 11.19 -28.53 -15.75
N GLY A 537 11.96 -29.16 -14.87
CA GLY A 537 13.37 -29.38 -15.12
C GLY A 537 14.12 -29.71 -13.85
N ALA A 538 15.41 -29.90 -14.01
CA ALA A 538 16.31 -30.27 -12.92
C ALA A 538 16.41 -29.17 -11.84
N PRO A 539 16.86 -29.48 -10.62
CA PRO A 539 17.07 -28.47 -9.60
C PRO A 539 18.12 -27.44 -10.05
N GLY A 540 17.89 -26.18 -9.70
CA GLY A 540 18.84 -25.10 -9.97
C GLY A 540 18.90 -24.59 -11.42
N VAL A 541 17.94 -24.93 -12.28
CA VAL A 541 17.83 -24.35 -13.64
C VAL A 541 17.13 -22.98 -13.70
N GLY A 542 16.81 -22.39 -12.54
CA GLY A 542 16.22 -21.05 -12.46
C GLY A 542 14.71 -20.96 -12.70
N LYS A 543 13.93 -22.03 -12.46
CA LYS A 543 12.46 -22.06 -12.68
C LYS A 543 11.72 -20.94 -11.95
N THR A 544 11.89 -20.85 -10.63
CA THR A 544 11.27 -19.82 -9.77
C THR A 544 11.69 -18.41 -10.16
N TYR A 545 12.95 -18.23 -10.51
CA TYR A 545 13.47 -16.95 -11.00
C TYR A 545 12.81 -16.56 -12.34
N SER A 546 12.73 -17.51 -13.27
CA SER A 546 12.19 -17.30 -14.62
C SER A 546 10.69 -17.05 -14.62
N ALA A 547 9.91 -17.74 -13.80
CA ALA A 547 8.45 -17.59 -13.75
C ALA A 547 8.03 -16.13 -13.46
N LYS A 548 8.65 -15.51 -12.45
CA LYS A 548 8.34 -14.12 -12.08
C LYS A 548 8.80 -13.13 -13.15
N ARG A 549 9.98 -13.35 -13.75
CA ARG A 549 10.50 -12.49 -14.83
C ARG A 549 9.71 -12.62 -16.12
N LEU A 550 9.21 -13.81 -16.43
CA LEU A 550 8.33 -14.04 -17.56
C LEU A 550 7.04 -13.23 -17.43
N ALA A 551 6.44 -13.24 -16.22
CA ALA A 551 5.27 -12.42 -15.91
C ALA A 551 5.56 -10.93 -16.13
N TYR A 552 6.67 -10.39 -15.58
CA TYR A 552 7.03 -8.99 -15.81
C TYR A 552 7.24 -8.66 -17.29
N ALA A 553 7.96 -9.51 -18.03
CA ALA A 553 8.25 -9.27 -19.44
C ALA A 553 6.98 -9.25 -20.30
N LEU A 554 5.99 -10.09 -19.96
CA LEU A 554 4.68 -10.09 -20.63
C LEU A 554 3.82 -8.88 -20.25
N MET A 555 3.94 -8.40 -19.00
CA MET A 555 3.28 -7.16 -18.56
C MET A 555 3.96 -5.90 -19.09
N GLY A 556 5.23 -5.97 -19.51
CA GLY A 556 6.06 -4.82 -19.88
C GLY A 556 6.64 -4.04 -18.68
N GLU A 557 6.36 -4.49 -17.45
CA GLU A 557 6.72 -3.79 -16.23
C GLU A 557 6.80 -4.72 -15.02
N LYS A 558 7.60 -4.31 -14.03
CA LYS A 558 7.67 -4.95 -12.71
C LYS A 558 6.51 -4.45 -11.86
N ASP A 559 5.46 -5.25 -11.82
CA ASP A 559 4.29 -5.00 -10.98
C ASP A 559 3.91 -6.27 -10.21
N ASP A 560 4.21 -6.28 -8.92
CA ASP A 560 3.90 -7.39 -8.03
C ASP A 560 2.42 -7.45 -7.64
N SER A 561 1.64 -6.38 -7.85
CA SER A 561 0.21 -6.39 -7.50
C SER A 561 -0.61 -7.32 -8.40
N ARG A 562 -0.11 -7.58 -9.61
CA ARG A 562 -0.68 -8.47 -10.63
C ARG A 562 -0.06 -9.86 -10.66
N ILE A 563 0.75 -10.21 -9.65
CA ILE A 563 1.33 -11.53 -9.49
C ILE A 563 0.94 -12.08 -8.11
N GLU A 564 0.36 -13.27 -8.09
CA GLU A 564 0.15 -14.02 -6.84
C GLU A 564 1.05 -15.26 -6.87
N PHE A 565 1.77 -15.51 -5.78
CA PHE A 565 2.74 -16.61 -5.69
C PHE A 565 2.39 -17.52 -4.53
N VAL A 566 2.17 -18.80 -4.82
CA VAL A 566 1.90 -19.83 -3.82
C VAL A 566 2.83 -21.02 -4.02
N GLN A 567 3.05 -21.79 -2.96
CA GLN A 567 3.75 -23.06 -3.03
C GLN A 567 2.80 -24.17 -2.58
N PHE A 568 2.68 -25.23 -3.38
CA PHE A 568 1.87 -26.38 -3.03
C PHE A 568 2.65 -27.36 -2.13
N HIS A 569 1.90 -27.98 -1.23
CA HIS A 569 2.36 -29.04 -0.34
C HIS A 569 1.25 -30.09 -0.20
N GLN A 570 1.57 -31.25 0.37
CA GLN A 570 0.65 -32.41 0.42
C GLN A 570 -0.69 -32.10 1.09
N ASN A 571 -0.71 -31.20 2.07
CA ASN A 571 -1.92 -30.81 2.80
C ASN A 571 -2.66 -29.60 2.19
N TYR A 572 -2.25 -29.12 1.01
CA TYR A 572 -2.90 -27.97 0.38
C TYR A 572 -4.22 -28.45 -0.23
N SER A 573 -5.33 -27.80 0.09
CA SER A 573 -6.67 -28.28 -0.25
C SER A 573 -7.50 -27.26 -1.04
N TYR A 574 -8.68 -27.70 -1.48
CA TYR A 574 -9.65 -26.85 -2.17
C TYR A 574 -10.10 -25.68 -1.27
N GLU A 575 -10.26 -25.96 0.03
CA GLU A 575 -10.74 -25.00 1.04
C GLU A 575 -9.79 -23.81 1.25
N ASP A 576 -8.49 -24.01 1.01
CA ASP A 576 -7.49 -22.94 1.06
C ASP A 576 -7.37 -22.19 -0.29
N PHE A 577 -7.61 -22.91 -1.39
CA PHE A 577 -7.38 -22.40 -2.73
C PHE A 577 -8.58 -21.62 -3.28
N ILE A 578 -9.79 -22.18 -3.16
CA ILE A 578 -11.01 -21.66 -3.76
C ILE A 578 -11.95 -21.11 -2.69
N MET A 579 -12.45 -21.97 -1.80
CA MET A 579 -13.41 -21.55 -0.77
C MET A 579 -13.63 -22.68 0.23
N GLY A 580 -13.76 -22.35 1.52
CA GLY A 580 -14.08 -23.35 2.54
C GLY A 580 -14.50 -22.76 3.87
N TYR A 581 -15.19 -23.58 4.67
CA TYR A 581 -15.58 -23.21 6.03
C TYR A 581 -14.36 -23.21 6.95
N LYS A 582 -14.11 -22.08 7.61
CA LYS A 582 -13.05 -21.93 8.61
C LYS A 582 -13.67 -21.54 9.97
N PRO A 583 -13.09 -22.00 11.09
CA PRO A 583 -13.57 -21.62 12.41
C PRO A 583 -13.47 -20.11 12.60
N ASN A 584 -14.52 -19.51 13.15
CA ASN A 584 -14.53 -18.11 13.54
C ASN A 584 -14.23 -17.95 15.04
N ALA A 585 -13.97 -16.73 15.49
CA ALA A 585 -13.60 -16.45 16.89
C ALA A 585 -14.73 -16.73 17.90
N GLU A 586 -15.97 -16.85 17.43
CA GLU A 586 -17.16 -17.11 18.25
C GLU A 586 -17.45 -18.62 18.42
N GLY A 587 -16.58 -19.50 17.91
CA GLY A 587 -16.72 -20.96 18.02
C GLY A 587 -17.64 -21.59 16.97
N GLY A 588 -18.07 -20.83 15.95
CA GLY A 588 -18.79 -21.30 14.77
C GLY A 588 -17.89 -21.47 13.54
N PHE A 589 -18.50 -21.68 12.37
CA PHE A 589 -17.80 -21.74 11.08
C PHE A 589 -18.30 -20.64 10.16
N GLU A 590 -17.38 -19.99 9.45
CA GLU A 590 -17.70 -19.04 8.40
C GLU A 590 -17.06 -19.47 7.07
N LEU A 591 -17.79 -19.25 5.97
CA LEU A 591 -17.29 -19.53 4.65
C LEU A 591 -16.29 -18.45 4.24
N ARG A 592 -15.05 -18.83 3.94
CA ARG A 592 -14.00 -17.90 3.51
C ARG A 592 -13.55 -18.20 2.09
N ASN A 593 -13.29 -17.14 1.33
CA ASN A 593 -12.73 -17.22 -0.01
C ASN A 593 -11.23 -17.57 0.06
N GLY A 594 -10.81 -18.49 -0.78
CA GLY A 594 -9.42 -18.91 -0.95
C GLY A 594 -8.61 -17.96 -1.84
N ILE A 595 -7.30 -18.20 -1.90
CA ILE A 595 -6.36 -17.28 -2.55
C ILE A 595 -6.58 -17.16 -4.06
N PHE A 596 -6.91 -18.26 -4.74
CA PHE A 596 -7.15 -18.25 -6.18
C PHE A 596 -8.47 -17.57 -6.52
N TYR A 597 -9.52 -17.81 -5.72
CA TYR A 597 -10.80 -17.11 -5.88
C TYR A 597 -10.58 -15.59 -5.81
N ASN A 598 -9.92 -15.11 -4.76
CA ASN A 598 -9.68 -13.69 -4.56
C ASN A 598 -8.87 -13.08 -5.71
N PHE A 599 -7.83 -13.80 -6.18
CA PHE A 599 -7.01 -13.33 -7.29
C PHE A 599 -7.77 -13.30 -8.62
N CYS A 600 -8.69 -14.24 -8.87
CA CYS A 600 -9.57 -14.20 -10.03
C CYS A 600 -10.46 -12.95 -10.02
N LYS A 601 -11.04 -12.59 -8.88
CA LYS A 601 -11.85 -11.37 -8.77
C LYS A 601 -11.02 -10.10 -8.99
N VAL A 602 -9.77 -10.06 -8.50
CA VAL A 602 -8.83 -8.96 -8.79
C VAL A 602 -8.57 -8.83 -10.30
N ALA A 603 -8.33 -9.94 -10.98
CA ALA A 603 -8.11 -9.95 -12.43
C ALA A 603 -9.37 -9.54 -13.22
N GLN A 604 -10.57 -9.94 -12.77
CA GLN A 604 -11.85 -9.52 -13.35
C GLN A 604 -12.10 -8.01 -13.22
N ASN A 605 -11.63 -7.39 -12.14
CA ASN A 605 -11.73 -5.94 -11.94
C ASN A 605 -10.79 -5.13 -12.86
N ASN A 606 -9.82 -5.80 -13.50
CA ASN A 606 -8.82 -5.16 -14.36
C ASN A 606 -8.68 -5.92 -15.68
N PRO A 607 -9.76 -6.03 -16.49
CA PRO A 607 -9.83 -6.95 -17.64
C PRO A 607 -8.75 -6.67 -18.71
N GLU A 608 -8.35 -5.40 -18.85
CA GLU A 608 -7.32 -4.97 -19.81
C GLU A 608 -5.88 -5.30 -19.37
N LYS A 609 -5.65 -5.55 -18.08
CA LYS A 609 -4.32 -5.86 -17.53
C LYS A 609 -4.13 -7.36 -17.38
N GLN A 610 -2.98 -7.88 -17.79
CA GLN A 610 -2.61 -9.29 -17.58
C GLN A 610 -2.27 -9.58 -16.12
N HIS A 611 -2.70 -10.75 -15.61
CA HIS A 611 -2.44 -11.21 -14.23
C HIS A 611 -1.81 -12.60 -14.24
N PHE A 612 -0.90 -12.87 -13.30
CA PHE A 612 -0.13 -14.12 -13.27
C PHE A 612 -0.25 -14.80 -11.90
N PHE A 613 -0.73 -16.04 -11.92
CA PHE A 613 -0.80 -16.90 -10.74
C PHE A 613 0.32 -17.95 -10.81
N ILE A 614 1.33 -17.81 -9.95
CA ILE A 614 2.52 -18.65 -9.94
C ILE A 614 2.39 -19.71 -8.85
N ILE A 615 2.57 -20.97 -9.22
CA ILE A 615 2.47 -22.12 -8.32
C ILE A 615 3.80 -22.85 -8.29
N ASP A 616 4.51 -22.72 -7.18
CA ASP A 616 5.72 -23.50 -6.92
C ASP A 616 5.39 -24.90 -6.41
N GLU A 617 6.26 -25.85 -6.72
CA GLU A 617 6.12 -27.26 -6.34
C GLU A 617 4.72 -27.83 -6.69
N ILE A 618 4.21 -27.50 -7.89
CA ILE A 618 2.83 -27.79 -8.30
C ILE A 618 2.45 -29.29 -8.22
N ASN A 619 3.44 -30.17 -8.36
CA ASN A 619 3.28 -31.63 -8.27
C ASN A 619 3.26 -32.17 -6.83
N ARG A 620 3.51 -31.35 -5.79
CA ARG A 620 3.40 -31.75 -4.39
C ARG A 620 1.97 -31.74 -3.85
N GLY A 621 1.06 -31.04 -4.54
CA GLY A 621 -0.37 -31.02 -4.22
C GLY A 621 -1.18 -31.97 -5.10
N ASN A 622 -2.33 -32.43 -4.60
CA ASN A 622 -3.31 -33.13 -5.43
C ASN A 622 -4.09 -32.10 -6.26
N LEU A 623 -3.57 -31.77 -7.43
CA LEU A 623 -4.11 -30.73 -8.30
C LEU A 623 -5.59 -30.93 -8.65
N SER A 624 -6.02 -32.16 -8.92
CA SER A 624 -7.43 -32.44 -9.24
C SER A 624 -8.36 -32.13 -8.06
N LYS A 625 -7.93 -32.41 -6.82
CA LYS A 625 -8.66 -32.02 -5.62
C LYS A 625 -8.60 -30.52 -5.36
N ILE A 626 -7.43 -29.90 -5.52
CA ILE A 626 -7.22 -28.47 -5.21
C ILE A 626 -8.04 -27.58 -6.15
N PHE A 627 -8.02 -27.85 -7.46
CA PHE A 627 -8.79 -27.07 -8.43
C PHE A 627 -10.28 -27.43 -8.45
N GLY A 628 -10.65 -28.65 -8.04
CA GLY A 628 -12.04 -29.10 -8.00
C GLY A 628 -12.75 -28.89 -9.34
N GLU A 629 -13.90 -28.23 -9.29
CA GLU A 629 -14.73 -27.87 -10.43
C GLU A 629 -14.07 -26.86 -11.38
N LEU A 630 -13.09 -26.07 -10.91
CA LEU A 630 -12.38 -25.09 -11.73
C LEU A 630 -11.36 -25.71 -12.66
N LEU A 631 -11.09 -27.02 -12.53
CA LEU A 631 -10.15 -27.71 -13.39
C LEU A 631 -10.51 -27.57 -14.88
N MET A 632 -11.80 -27.50 -15.22
CA MET A 632 -12.23 -27.20 -16.58
C MET A 632 -11.98 -25.73 -16.95
N LEU A 633 -12.29 -24.81 -16.04
CA LEU A 633 -12.24 -23.37 -16.28
C LEU A 633 -10.83 -22.81 -16.44
N ILE A 634 -9.78 -23.57 -16.10
CA ILE A 634 -8.42 -23.15 -16.40
C ILE A 634 -8.06 -23.27 -17.89
N GLU A 635 -8.79 -24.06 -18.67
CA GLU A 635 -8.58 -24.17 -20.11
C GLU A 635 -8.86 -22.84 -20.82
N SER A 636 -8.05 -22.48 -21.81
CA SER A 636 -8.16 -21.20 -22.54
C SER A 636 -9.56 -20.91 -23.06
N ASP A 637 -10.23 -21.94 -23.56
CA ASP A 637 -11.53 -21.83 -24.25
C ASP A 637 -12.71 -21.75 -23.28
N TYR A 638 -12.50 -22.17 -22.03
CA TYR A 638 -13.50 -22.15 -20.96
C TYR A 638 -13.32 -20.98 -19.99
N ARG A 639 -12.31 -20.12 -20.20
CA ARG A 639 -12.16 -18.87 -19.45
C ARG A 639 -13.40 -17.98 -19.64
N ASP A 640 -13.77 -17.25 -18.58
CA ASP A 640 -15.03 -16.49 -18.44
C ASP A 640 -16.33 -17.33 -18.52
N THR A 641 -16.24 -18.66 -18.60
CA THR A 641 -17.43 -19.52 -18.49
C THR A 641 -17.79 -19.67 -17.01
N GLU A 642 -19.05 -19.44 -16.68
CA GLU A 642 -19.54 -19.50 -15.31
C GLU A 642 -19.98 -20.91 -14.92
N ILE A 643 -19.58 -21.35 -13.73
CA ILE A 643 -20.11 -22.54 -13.08
C ILE A 643 -20.54 -22.20 -11.66
N LYS A 644 -21.41 -23.02 -11.09
CA LYS A 644 -21.76 -22.92 -9.67
C LYS A 644 -20.68 -23.56 -8.80
N LEU A 645 -20.24 -22.87 -7.76
CA LEU A 645 -19.32 -23.42 -6.76
C LEU A 645 -20.04 -24.37 -5.80
N ALA A 646 -19.29 -25.32 -5.22
CA ALA A 646 -19.87 -26.35 -4.35
C ALA A 646 -20.46 -25.81 -3.02
N TYR A 647 -19.81 -24.81 -2.42
CA TYR A 647 -20.17 -24.31 -1.09
C TYR A 647 -21.17 -23.15 -1.11
N LYS A 648 -21.38 -22.53 -2.26
CA LYS A 648 -22.17 -21.30 -2.41
C LYS A 648 -22.90 -21.35 -3.76
N ASP A 649 -24.18 -21.00 -3.78
CA ASP A 649 -24.98 -20.80 -5.01
C ASP A 649 -24.53 -19.55 -5.80
N GLU A 650 -23.23 -19.31 -5.88
CA GLU A 650 -22.58 -18.25 -6.63
C GLU A 650 -22.05 -18.79 -7.96
N LEU A 651 -22.23 -18.00 -9.02
CA LEU A 651 -21.60 -18.23 -10.31
C LEU A 651 -20.16 -17.70 -10.28
N PHE A 652 -19.21 -18.54 -10.65
CA PHE A 652 -17.80 -18.21 -10.68
C PHE A 652 -17.19 -18.61 -12.03
N SER A 653 -16.32 -17.76 -12.53
CA SER A 653 -15.56 -17.99 -13.76
C SER A 653 -14.10 -17.64 -13.55
N VAL A 654 -13.20 -18.29 -14.30
CA VAL A 654 -11.79 -17.90 -14.28
C VAL A 654 -11.49 -16.94 -15.44
N PRO A 655 -11.01 -15.71 -15.18
CA PRO A 655 -10.86 -14.68 -16.19
C PRO A 655 -9.85 -14.97 -17.31
N LYS A 656 -10.11 -14.50 -18.53
CA LYS A 656 -9.23 -14.64 -19.72
C LYS A 656 -7.87 -13.95 -19.64
N ASN A 657 -7.77 -12.88 -18.84
CA ASN A 657 -6.53 -12.13 -18.61
C ASN A 657 -5.64 -12.75 -17.51
N LEU A 658 -6.05 -13.87 -16.90
CA LEU A 658 -5.27 -14.63 -15.92
C LEU A 658 -4.46 -15.74 -16.57
N TYR A 659 -3.18 -15.81 -16.21
CA TYR A 659 -2.21 -16.82 -16.67
C TYR A 659 -1.70 -17.62 -15.46
N ILE A 660 -1.56 -18.94 -15.61
CA ILE A 660 -1.04 -19.81 -14.56
C ILE A 660 0.34 -20.33 -14.94
N ILE A 661 1.33 -20.14 -14.06
CA ILE A 661 2.69 -20.66 -14.24
C ILE A 661 2.99 -21.61 -13.09
N GLY A 662 2.94 -22.91 -13.37
CA GLY A 662 3.35 -23.95 -12.45
C GLY A 662 4.85 -24.24 -12.54
N MET A 663 5.45 -24.72 -11.46
CA MET A 663 6.86 -25.14 -11.44
C MET A 663 6.96 -26.51 -10.76
N MET A 664 7.77 -27.40 -11.34
CA MET A 664 8.01 -28.72 -10.76
C MET A 664 9.45 -29.17 -10.96
N ASN A 665 9.99 -29.86 -9.96
CA ASN A 665 11.22 -30.63 -10.10
C ASN A 665 10.89 -31.99 -10.71
N THR A 666 11.66 -32.38 -11.72
CA THR A 666 11.47 -33.64 -12.45
C THR A 666 12.16 -34.84 -11.79
N ALA A 667 13.13 -34.59 -10.89
CA ALA A 667 13.86 -35.64 -10.17
C ALA A 667 13.08 -36.24 -9.00
N ASP A 668 12.06 -35.54 -8.47
CA ASP A 668 11.29 -35.96 -7.32
C ASP A 668 10.37 -37.15 -7.67
N ARG A 669 10.86 -38.37 -7.42
CA ARG A 669 10.14 -39.64 -7.69
C ARG A 669 9.01 -39.94 -6.69
N SER A 670 8.95 -39.23 -5.57
CA SER A 670 7.99 -39.44 -4.47
C SER A 670 6.66 -38.69 -4.65
N LEU A 671 6.50 -37.95 -5.74
CA LEU A 671 5.37 -37.04 -5.95
C LEU A 671 4.26 -37.68 -6.80
N ALA A 672 3.03 -37.22 -6.57
CA ALA A 672 1.86 -37.72 -7.31
C ALA A 672 2.07 -37.48 -8.81
N MET A 673 1.88 -38.53 -9.62
CA MET A 673 1.90 -38.36 -11.08
C MET A 673 0.82 -37.34 -11.48
N ILE A 674 1.22 -36.32 -12.24
CA ILE A 674 0.26 -35.35 -12.77
C ILE A 674 -0.71 -36.12 -13.67
N ASP A 675 -1.99 -36.07 -13.30
CA ASP A 675 -3.08 -36.72 -14.02
C ASP A 675 -3.11 -36.27 -15.50
N TYR A 676 -3.48 -37.19 -16.38
CA TYR A 676 -3.67 -36.94 -17.81
C TYR A 676 -4.63 -35.77 -18.06
N ALA A 677 -5.67 -35.64 -17.23
CA ALA A 677 -6.61 -34.53 -17.28
C ALA A 677 -5.92 -33.17 -17.12
N LEU A 678 -4.91 -33.06 -16.25
CA LEU A 678 -4.13 -31.83 -16.06
C LEU A 678 -3.11 -31.64 -17.17
N ARG A 679 -2.49 -32.74 -17.64
CA ARG A 679 -1.52 -32.66 -18.74
C ARG A 679 -2.09 -32.01 -20.00
N ARG A 680 -3.38 -32.21 -20.27
CA ARG A 680 -4.07 -31.57 -21.40
C ARG A 680 -4.19 -30.05 -21.27
N ARG A 681 -4.28 -29.53 -20.04
CA ARG A 681 -4.64 -28.14 -19.71
C ARG A 681 -3.43 -27.23 -19.55
N PHE A 682 -2.29 -27.81 -19.22
CA PHE A 682 -1.00 -27.13 -19.17
C PHE A 682 -0.18 -27.43 -20.43
N SER A 683 0.66 -26.47 -20.81
CA SER A 683 1.82 -26.73 -21.68
C SER A 683 3.01 -27.06 -20.77
N PHE A 684 3.77 -28.10 -21.09
CA PHE A 684 4.97 -28.46 -20.33
C PHE A 684 6.18 -27.90 -21.04
N PHE A 685 6.93 -27.05 -20.36
CA PHE A 685 8.15 -26.45 -20.87
C PHE A 685 9.34 -26.95 -20.06
N GLU A 686 10.23 -27.70 -20.72
CA GLU A 686 11.44 -28.21 -20.12
C GLU A 686 12.52 -27.12 -20.08
N MET A 687 12.90 -26.70 -18.87
CA MET A 687 14.03 -25.82 -18.63
C MET A 687 15.30 -26.64 -18.46
N LYS A 688 16.30 -26.35 -19.30
CA LYS A 688 17.61 -27.01 -19.29
C LYS A 688 18.65 -26.17 -18.55
N PRO A 689 19.76 -26.78 -18.10
CA PRO A 689 20.90 -26.02 -17.59
C PRO A 689 21.44 -25.05 -18.65
N GLY A 690 21.19 -23.75 -18.46
CA GLY A 690 21.61 -22.66 -19.36
C GLY A 690 23.11 -22.33 -19.43
N PHE A 691 24.02 -23.28 -19.21
CA PHE A 691 25.47 -23.05 -19.26
C PHE A 691 25.97 -22.53 -20.62
N ASP A 692 25.29 -22.91 -21.71
CA ASP A 692 25.64 -22.50 -23.08
C ASP A 692 24.87 -21.25 -23.56
N SER A 693 24.06 -20.63 -22.69
CA SER A 693 23.33 -19.42 -23.05
C SER A 693 24.28 -18.22 -23.19
N ILE A 694 23.94 -17.30 -24.10
CA ILE A 694 24.70 -16.05 -24.29
C ILE A 694 24.80 -15.27 -22.96
N GLY A 695 23.71 -15.24 -22.19
CA GLY A 695 23.67 -14.58 -20.88
C GLY A 695 24.63 -15.22 -19.87
N PHE A 696 24.68 -16.55 -19.78
CA PHE A 696 25.59 -17.23 -18.84
C PHE A 696 27.06 -17.09 -19.26
N ILE A 697 27.35 -17.18 -20.57
CA ILE A 697 28.71 -16.96 -21.11
C ILE A 697 29.17 -15.52 -20.83
N LYS A 698 28.27 -14.54 -20.94
CA LYS A 698 28.56 -13.14 -20.60
C LYS A 698 28.78 -12.99 -19.09
N TYR A 699 27.91 -13.56 -18.26
CA TYR A 699 28.07 -13.60 -16.80
C TYR A 699 29.42 -14.20 -16.41
N GLN A 700 29.82 -15.31 -17.03
CA GLN A 700 31.11 -15.96 -16.81
C GLN A 700 32.29 -15.03 -17.12
N LYS A 701 32.22 -14.27 -18.23
CA LYS A 701 33.27 -13.31 -18.62
C LYS A 701 33.32 -12.05 -17.75
N GLU A 702 32.16 -11.55 -17.31
CA GLU A 702 32.06 -10.31 -16.54
C GLU A 702 32.36 -10.51 -15.06
N VAL A 703 31.95 -11.65 -14.49
CA VAL A 703 32.13 -11.94 -13.06
C VAL A 703 33.51 -12.55 -12.79
N ILE A 704 34.13 -13.22 -13.78
CA ILE A 704 35.28 -14.09 -13.53
C ILE A 704 36.31 -14.01 -14.68
N GLY A 705 37.41 -13.27 -14.46
CA GLY A 705 38.60 -13.31 -15.32
C GLY A 705 39.51 -14.53 -15.08
N ASP A 706 39.03 -15.57 -14.40
CA ASP A 706 39.80 -16.73 -13.93
C ASP A 706 39.53 -17.99 -14.76
N THR A 707 40.60 -18.61 -15.28
CA THR A 707 40.58 -19.86 -16.04
C THR A 707 40.00 -21.06 -15.28
N SER A 708 40.08 -21.07 -13.94
CA SER A 708 39.65 -22.23 -13.13
C SER A 708 38.13 -22.37 -13.06
N PHE A 709 37.38 -21.27 -13.10
CA PHE A 709 35.91 -21.36 -13.17
C PHE A 709 35.44 -21.94 -14.50
N VAL A 710 36.04 -21.52 -15.61
CA VAL A 710 35.72 -22.07 -16.94
C VAL A 710 35.92 -23.59 -16.96
N LYS A 711 37.08 -24.06 -16.47
CA LYS A 711 37.37 -25.48 -16.35
C LYS A 711 36.33 -26.24 -15.52
N VAL A 712 35.92 -25.70 -14.37
CA VAL A 712 34.92 -26.34 -13.51
C VAL A 712 33.54 -26.37 -14.16
N ILE A 713 33.12 -25.30 -14.83
CA ILE A 713 31.86 -25.31 -15.59
C ILE A 713 31.89 -26.36 -16.72
N ASP A 714 33.00 -26.47 -17.45
CA ASP A 714 33.17 -27.54 -18.45
C ASP A 714 33.15 -28.94 -17.80
N GLY A 715 33.73 -29.09 -16.61
CA GLY A 715 33.63 -30.28 -15.78
C GLY A 715 32.19 -30.64 -15.41
N ILE A 716 31.39 -29.64 -15.01
CA ILE A 716 29.96 -29.81 -14.68
C ILE A 716 29.14 -30.18 -15.93
N LYS A 717 29.46 -29.61 -17.10
CA LYS A 717 28.83 -30.01 -18.37
C LYS A 717 29.10 -31.48 -18.70
N ASN A 718 30.35 -31.92 -18.58
CA ASN A 718 30.72 -33.33 -18.79
C ASN A 718 30.05 -34.26 -17.76
N LEU A 719 29.92 -33.81 -16.51
CA LEU A 719 29.19 -34.54 -15.47
C LEU A 719 27.70 -34.63 -15.82
N ASN A 720 27.09 -33.55 -16.30
CA ASN A 720 25.69 -33.54 -16.75
C ASN A 720 25.45 -34.51 -17.91
N ASP A 721 26.36 -34.64 -18.86
CA ASP A 721 26.28 -35.65 -19.93
C ASP A 721 26.27 -37.08 -19.38
N THR A 722 26.99 -37.32 -18.29
CA THR A 722 27.04 -38.62 -17.61
C THR A 722 25.75 -38.87 -16.83
N ILE A 723 25.29 -37.87 -16.07
CA ILE A 723 24.04 -37.92 -15.30
C ILE A 723 22.84 -38.12 -16.24
N GLU A 724 22.77 -37.42 -17.36
CA GLU A 724 21.67 -37.53 -18.33
C GLU A 724 21.56 -38.94 -18.90
N LYS A 725 22.70 -39.58 -19.21
CA LYS A 725 22.73 -40.94 -19.76
C LYS A 725 22.25 -42.00 -18.76
N GLU A 726 22.50 -41.80 -17.47
CA GLU A 726 22.21 -42.80 -16.43
C GLU A 726 20.89 -42.58 -15.70
N PHE A 727 20.58 -41.32 -15.38
CA PHE A 727 19.42 -40.94 -14.58
C PHE A 727 18.39 -40.12 -15.35
N GLY A 728 18.78 -39.55 -16.50
CA GLY A 728 17.94 -38.69 -17.33
C GLY A 728 18.14 -37.19 -17.05
N ARG A 729 17.64 -36.36 -17.97
CA ARG A 729 17.77 -34.88 -17.94
C ARG A 729 17.27 -34.23 -16.65
N GLY A 730 16.30 -34.84 -15.99
CA GLY A 730 15.70 -34.31 -14.78
C GLY A 730 16.64 -34.27 -13.57
N PHE A 731 17.78 -34.95 -13.63
CA PHE A 731 18.80 -35.04 -12.58
C PHE A 731 20.01 -34.14 -12.84
N CYS A 732 20.08 -33.46 -14.00
CA CYS A 732 21.22 -32.59 -14.30
C CYS A 732 21.39 -31.46 -13.27
N ILE A 733 22.62 -31.05 -13.05
CA ILE A 733 22.95 -29.93 -12.17
C ILE A 733 22.71 -28.62 -12.94
N GLY A 734 21.90 -27.75 -12.36
CA GLY A 734 21.58 -26.45 -12.94
C GLY A 734 22.66 -25.38 -12.72
N HIS A 735 22.57 -24.27 -13.48
CA HIS A 735 23.53 -23.19 -13.42
C HIS A 735 23.40 -22.31 -12.16
N SER A 736 22.28 -22.33 -11.44
CA SER A 736 22.04 -21.42 -10.31
C SER A 736 23.02 -21.62 -9.16
N PHE A 737 23.55 -22.84 -8.98
CA PHE A 737 24.61 -23.14 -8.00
C PHE A 737 25.87 -22.30 -8.26
N PHE A 738 26.09 -21.89 -9.52
CA PHE A 738 27.25 -21.12 -9.97
C PHE A 738 26.98 -19.61 -10.11
N CYS A 739 25.85 -19.13 -9.59
CA CYS A 739 25.41 -17.74 -9.71
C CYS A 739 25.51 -16.99 -8.37
N LYS A 740 26.25 -15.88 -8.31
CA LYS A 740 26.34 -15.01 -7.13
C LYS A 740 25.44 -13.78 -7.23
N PRO A 741 24.98 -13.23 -6.08
CA PRO A 741 24.49 -11.85 -6.06
C PRO A 741 25.60 -10.88 -6.47
N ASN A 742 25.26 -9.83 -7.24
CA ASN A 742 26.20 -8.83 -7.81
C ASN A 742 27.08 -8.06 -6.79
N THR A 743 26.96 -8.33 -5.49
CA THR A 743 27.67 -7.65 -4.41
C THR A 743 28.85 -8.45 -3.83
N GLU A 744 29.07 -9.69 -4.28
CA GLU A 744 30.12 -10.56 -3.74
C GLU A 744 31.26 -10.76 -4.74
N THR A 745 32.50 -10.60 -4.26
CA THR A 745 33.68 -11.01 -5.03
C THR A 745 33.71 -12.53 -5.17
N TYR A 746 33.98 -12.98 -6.39
CA TYR A 746 34.24 -14.38 -6.67
C TYR A 746 35.62 -14.79 -6.13
N THR A 747 35.71 -15.97 -5.49
CA THR A 747 36.98 -16.54 -5.01
C THR A 747 37.03 -18.03 -5.30
N ILE A 748 38.22 -18.58 -5.50
CA ILE A 748 38.41 -20.04 -5.65
C ILE A 748 37.87 -20.79 -4.41
N ALA A 749 37.99 -20.20 -3.23
CA ALA A 749 37.44 -20.76 -1.99
C ALA A 749 35.91 -20.90 -2.04
N TRP A 750 35.19 -19.92 -2.62
CA TRP A 750 33.75 -20.02 -2.81
C TRP A 750 33.39 -21.17 -3.76
N LEU A 751 34.09 -21.28 -4.89
CA LEU A 751 33.82 -22.37 -5.84
C LEU A 751 34.10 -23.74 -5.22
N LYS A 752 35.17 -23.86 -4.43
CA LYS A 752 35.45 -25.07 -3.64
C LYS A 752 34.28 -25.40 -2.71
N ASN A 753 33.70 -24.41 -2.04
CA ASN A 753 32.55 -24.64 -1.17
C ASN A 753 31.30 -25.08 -1.94
N VAL A 754 31.02 -24.50 -3.12
CA VAL A 754 29.91 -24.94 -3.99
C VAL A 754 30.08 -26.42 -4.36
N ILE A 755 31.28 -26.81 -4.78
CA ILE A 755 31.56 -28.21 -5.12
C ILE A 755 31.44 -29.12 -3.90
N GLU A 756 32.00 -28.74 -2.76
CA GLU A 756 32.05 -29.59 -1.56
C GLU A 756 30.71 -29.73 -0.83
N PHE A 757 29.91 -28.66 -0.76
CA PHE A 757 28.71 -28.61 0.08
C PHE A 757 27.39 -28.64 -0.69
N ASP A 758 27.38 -28.27 -1.97
CA ASP A 758 26.15 -28.34 -2.78
C ASP A 758 26.21 -29.50 -3.77
N ILE A 759 27.29 -29.61 -4.57
CA ILE A 759 27.36 -30.58 -5.67
C ILE A 759 27.73 -31.99 -5.18
N LYS A 760 28.73 -32.12 -4.32
CA LYS A 760 29.20 -33.41 -3.81
C LYS A 760 28.10 -34.21 -3.11
N PRO A 761 27.27 -33.63 -2.21
CA PRO A 761 26.14 -34.36 -1.63
C PRO A 761 25.16 -34.88 -2.68
N MET A 762 24.84 -34.09 -3.72
CA MET A 762 23.97 -34.53 -4.81
C MET A 762 24.56 -35.72 -5.58
N ILE A 763 25.86 -35.69 -5.88
CA ILE A 763 26.56 -36.82 -6.55
C ILE A 763 26.48 -38.08 -5.70
N LEU A 764 26.70 -37.97 -4.39
CA LEU A 764 26.59 -39.10 -3.45
C LEU A 764 25.17 -39.67 -3.41
N GLU A 765 24.15 -38.82 -3.48
CA GLU A 765 22.75 -39.27 -3.55
C GLU A 765 22.43 -39.97 -4.89
N TYR A 766 22.95 -39.47 -6.01
CA TYR A 766 22.68 -40.05 -7.34
C TYR A 766 23.29 -41.44 -7.48
N TRP A 767 24.54 -41.60 -7.04
CA TRP A 767 25.24 -42.88 -7.04
C TRP A 767 25.32 -43.49 -5.64
N PHE A 768 24.22 -43.46 -4.87
CA PHE A 768 24.19 -44.01 -3.51
C PHE A 768 24.57 -45.50 -3.44
N ASP A 769 24.23 -46.28 -4.48
CA ASP A 769 24.59 -47.69 -4.62
C ASP A 769 25.99 -47.91 -5.25
N ASN A 770 26.69 -46.84 -5.63
CA ASN A 770 27.99 -46.92 -6.32
C ASN A 770 28.96 -45.83 -5.85
N GLU A 771 29.38 -45.93 -4.58
CA GLU A 771 30.31 -44.99 -3.94
C GLU A 771 31.60 -44.77 -4.73
N LYS A 772 32.15 -45.84 -5.35
CA LYS A 772 33.38 -45.74 -6.14
C LYS A 772 33.22 -44.77 -7.31
N LYS A 773 32.08 -44.85 -8.00
CA LYS A 773 31.78 -43.96 -9.12
C LYS A 773 31.49 -42.54 -8.65
N ALA A 774 30.72 -42.40 -7.57
CA ALA A 774 30.47 -41.11 -6.95
C ALA A 774 31.79 -40.39 -6.64
N GLN A 775 32.72 -41.08 -5.97
CA GLN A 775 34.03 -40.54 -5.62
C GLN A 775 34.86 -40.20 -6.87
N GLN A 776 34.84 -41.03 -7.92
CA GLN A 776 35.53 -40.74 -9.18
C GLN A 776 35.03 -39.44 -9.83
N GLU A 777 33.72 -39.18 -9.85
CA GLU A 777 33.19 -37.93 -10.40
C GLU A 777 33.51 -36.71 -9.51
N ILE A 778 33.48 -36.87 -8.19
CA ILE A 778 33.89 -35.83 -7.22
C ILE A 778 35.37 -35.46 -7.38
N ASP A 779 36.24 -36.46 -7.51
CA ASP A 779 37.69 -36.26 -7.65
C ASP A 779 38.02 -35.52 -8.95
N LYS A 780 37.34 -35.85 -10.06
CA LYS A 780 37.48 -35.12 -11.34
C LYS A 780 37.16 -33.64 -11.18
N LEU A 781 36.07 -33.29 -10.50
CA LEU A 781 35.71 -31.89 -10.26
C LEU A 781 36.71 -31.18 -9.34
N THR A 782 37.18 -31.88 -8.31
CA THR A 782 38.13 -31.33 -7.32
C THR A 782 39.50 -31.05 -7.94
N LEU A 783 39.95 -31.89 -8.87
CA LEU A 783 41.20 -31.68 -9.63
C LEU A 783 41.16 -30.43 -10.50
N LEU A 784 39.99 -30.00 -10.97
CA LEU A 784 39.84 -28.79 -11.79
C LEU A 784 39.94 -27.49 -10.97
N LEU A 785 39.98 -27.59 -9.64
CA LEU A 785 40.14 -26.48 -8.69
C LEU A 785 41.61 -26.25 -8.28
N GLN A 786 42.54 -27.07 -8.78
CA GLN A 786 44.00 -26.94 -8.65
C GLN A 786 44.57 -26.20 -9.85
#